data_AF-A0A4Q2S4M6-F1
#
_entry.id   AF-A0A4Q2S4M6-F1
#
_cell.length_a   1.000
_cell.length_b   1.000
_cell.length_c   1.000
_cell.angle_alpha   90.00
_cell.angle_beta   90.00
_cell.angle_gamma   90.00
#
_symmetry.space_group_name_H-M   'P 1'
#
loop_
_entity.id
_entity.type
_entity.pdbx_description
1 polymer ?
#
loop_
_entity_poly.entity_id
_entity_poly.type
_entity_poly.pdbx_seq_one_letter_code
_entity_poly.pdbx_strand_id
1 'polypeptide(L)'
;MTTAARLLQQIDRLSYPERQRVLAGTARRLAGTAELPVLLDELMTQDAFGRRLALQIAVVAGDAACVARCLDAPEPSVRARAIAAFVALDLAPDALLARVPDLPAAHRTVLYRALRRRPPAELGERVLALVLERFGDREAAALLPALDHDRVAALLPGLDHAVASWAALGRRHPDVVLAYVEERLDAEPVALWARTWAQVGPAVAAAVPADPGRVLGLLERSLPHTGLPHALLGRTGALARSDAARFVRLVADPRHRGRPPLRRRTLRALAGVGTDDLVVLGRTLEPDGRLPDLLRALPPSERVAVHRGVVGERGPEPSRLWQALAAIDLLPVRARHEEASRLLAFPSVADDPDQRLEVTARLAWSEARDTLLEATRRPDADARAMAWTAATRAAAGSRDAATWSDFIGGLDRFRNDQDPVRYAVLAGLASAPPWLFTDRDAPVVTRLVRDAAEARDCSWGTRSAIRALCDRLLREGAVAGKRDLLQAALDGLRLLAAHGAAVDLHGIGRDLPRGAERAVLASLAPRIEADAARGDFGVALALAQGLGRRAWDLPQLQAYVDRARGAKDDAIVRRAVSLWLDPPPTRDERVAAVLRGDRSTITFHEVARVVGWRRTDLLDDVLRRSMHGRFLERGVRFVPAFDGCSDRWLPRQVAAQTKLLTSIATSGRLPAWERASAVRSLAGSGADATVLLSLADDAEVAVAEAAVAGLSRSDDPAAVLPHLLALAATDRARVAVPAITRAIRLVAPDAALAAARSLLEGSKVTSRKEAVRLLAEHRVPGAAPLLLEVWSAPDQHRDVRRAVAAAARLHLDDPAAWEVLERAAVTPEVATALLHLPVGTVAGRHREPYAALVHLVAGADDPDTARLGLRALAAWLPWRPDAVNDLVATVADLTRTALWRAASTALVEGSALIGSADPLVRTARSLVTVDDGSLDGPSRDRPARQRLSELVGATCAAAARHPDRRRRAGALGQALEQARPDAALVLHAAALDQPGVADLERICVLADRPLLAHAAQRAVADSLAGAPDRLPPGTAAPLLDDLRPHDGLARGLVAVAIAAAAGATEGWSEAVRAHVQALRAHPDPDVRLAALDVAMAPE
;
A
#
# COMPACT_ATOMS: atom_id res chain seq x y z
N MET A 1 43.51 13.86 35.68
CA MET A 1 43.80 13.04 34.51
C MET A 1 42.93 11.80 34.42
N THR A 2 41.93 11.86 33.54
CA THR A 2 41.15 10.68 33.13
C THR A 2 41.87 10.00 31.96
N THR A 3 42.56 8.88 32.19
CA THR A 3 43.19 8.10 31.10
C THR A 3 42.19 7.13 30.45
N ALA A 4 42.46 6.70 29.23
CA ALA A 4 41.67 5.70 28.51
C ALA A 4 41.58 4.39 29.30
N ALA A 5 42.69 3.94 29.89
CA ALA A 5 42.72 2.73 30.72
C ALA A 5 41.76 2.83 31.93
N ARG A 6 41.76 3.97 32.63
CA ARG A 6 40.86 4.18 33.78
C ARG A 6 39.39 4.26 33.35
N LEU A 7 39.10 4.92 32.23
CA LEU A 7 37.74 4.99 31.69
C LEU A 7 37.24 3.62 31.26
N LEU A 8 38.05 2.85 30.54
CA LEU A 8 37.73 1.48 30.11
C LEU A 8 37.46 0.58 31.32
N GLN A 9 38.29 0.66 32.37
CA GLN A 9 38.07 -0.07 33.62
C GLN A 9 36.76 0.32 34.32
N GLN A 10 36.41 1.61 34.32
CA GLN A 10 35.19 2.11 34.95
C GLN A 10 33.93 1.59 34.23
N ILE A 11 33.94 1.57 32.89
CA ILE A 11 32.77 1.14 32.11
C ILE A 11 32.64 -0.38 32.03
N ASP A 12 33.70 -1.14 32.32
CA ASP A 12 33.79 -2.59 32.10
C ASP A 12 32.70 -3.42 32.79
N ARG A 13 32.22 -2.97 33.95
CA ARG A 13 31.21 -3.69 34.76
C ARG A 13 29.78 -3.18 34.57
N LEU A 14 29.59 -2.16 33.75
CA LEU A 14 28.33 -1.45 33.63
C LEU A 14 27.45 -2.02 32.50
N SER A 15 26.13 -1.96 32.69
CA SER A 15 25.17 -2.23 31.62
C SER A 15 25.32 -1.19 30.49
N TYR A 16 24.85 -1.49 29.28
CA TYR A 16 24.97 -0.56 28.16
C TYR A 16 24.36 0.82 28.47
N PRO A 17 23.13 0.95 29.01
CA PRO A 17 22.58 2.26 29.39
C PRO A 17 23.43 3.03 30.41
N GLU A 18 24.06 2.34 31.36
CA GLU A 18 24.94 2.96 32.37
C GLU A 18 26.27 3.41 31.75
N ARG A 19 26.87 2.60 30.87
CA ARG A 19 28.06 2.99 30.10
C ARG A 19 27.82 4.26 29.30
N GLN A 20 26.69 4.34 28.61
CA GLN A 20 26.32 5.52 27.83
C GLN A 20 26.20 6.78 28.72
N ARG A 21 25.66 6.64 29.94
CA ARG A 21 25.62 7.74 30.94
C ARG A 21 27.01 8.17 31.40
N VAL A 22 27.90 7.22 31.71
CA VAL A 22 29.29 7.52 32.13
C VAL A 22 30.08 8.17 31.00
N LEU A 23 29.98 7.67 29.76
CA LEU A 23 30.65 8.26 28.60
C LEU A 23 30.19 9.69 28.34
N ALA A 24 28.87 9.92 28.34
CA ALA A 24 28.33 11.26 28.18
C ALA A 24 28.71 12.21 29.32
N GLY A 25 28.71 11.72 30.57
CA GLY A 25 29.14 12.49 31.74
C GLY A 25 30.63 12.87 31.69
N THR A 26 31.49 11.92 31.31
CA THR A 26 32.93 12.16 31.12
C THR A 26 33.17 13.17 30.00
N ALA A 27 32.50 13.02 28.86
CA ALA A 27 32.60 13.96 27.74
C ALA A 27 32.23 15.40 28.16
N ARG A 28 31.10 15.58 28.85
CA ARG A 28 30.65 16.90 29.33
C ARG A 28 31.59 17.50 30.36
N ARG A 29 32.19 16.69 31.24
CA ARG A 29 33.13 17.16 32.26
C ARG A 29 34.45 17.62 31.66
N LEU A 30 34.94 16.93 30.62
CA LEU A 30 36.24 17.21 30.02
C LEU A 30 36.17 18.21 28.85
N ALA A 31 34.98 18.53 28.36
CA ALA A 31 34.79 19.52 27.30
C ALA A 31 35.50 20.85 27.64
N GLY A 32 36.32 21.34 26.70
CA GLY A 32 37.11 22.57 26.86
C GLY A 32 38.36 22.46 27.74
N THR A 33 38.69 21.27 28.25
CA THR A 33 39.90 21.04 29.07
C THR A 33 41.04 20.42 28.26
N ALA A 34 42.30 20.66 28.66
CA ALA A 34 43.47 20.04 28.04
C ALA A 34 43.54 18.51 28.23
N GLU A 35 42.75 17.93 29.15
CA GLU A 35 42.68 16.48 29.35
C GLU A 35 41.88 15.76 28.25
N LEU A 36 40.96 16.44 27.56
CA LEU A 36 40.09 15.80 26.55
C LEU A 36 40.88 15.31 25.32
N PRO A 37 41.73 16.13 24.67
CA PRO A 37 42.52 15.65 23.53
C PRO A 37 43.39 14.44 23.88
N VAL A 38 44.03 14.45 25.06
CA VAL A 38 44.85 13.33 25.55
C VAL A 38 44.04 12.05 25.66
N LEU A 39 42.85 12.10 26.28
CA LEU A 39 41.96 10.95 26.38
C LEU A 39 41.50 10.45 25.00
N LEU A 40 41.16 11.36 24.08
CA LEU A 40 40.74 11.00 22.73
C LEU A 40 41.88 10.33 21.96
N ASP A 41 43.11 10.83 22.06
CA ASP A 41 44.29 10.24 21.43
C ASP A 41 44.61 8.85 21.98
N GLU A 42 44.58 8.70 23.31
CA GLU A 42 44.76 7.41 23.97
C GLU A 42 43.69 6.39 23.53
N LEU A 43 42.43 6.81 23.31
CA LEU A 43 41.35 5.94 22.83
C LEU A 43 41.45 5.61 21.34
N MET A 44 41.93 6.56 20.52
CA MET A 44 42.09 6.38 19.07
C MET A 44 43.19 5.38 18.71
N THR A 45 44.22 5.26 19.56
CA THR A 45 45.31 4.28 19.42
C THR A 45 44.91 2.85 19.82
N GLN A 46 43.73 2.66 20.41
CA GLN A 46 43.19 1.34 20.74
C GLN A 46 42.59 0.63 19.50
N ASP A 47 41.78 -0.39 19.75
CA ASP A 47 41.02 -1.12 18.75
C ASP A 47 39.80 -0.34 18.20
N ALA A 48 39.02 -0.99 17.33
CA ALA A 48 37.76 -0.45 16.80
C ALA A 48 36.78 -0.02 17.90
N PHE A 49 36.79 -0.68 19.06
CA PHE A 49 35.95 -0.31 20.18
C PHE A 49 36.40 1.01 20.80
N GLY A 50 37.70 1.20 21.04
CA GLY A 50 38.25 2.47 21.50
C GLY A 50 37.99 3.64 20.55
N ARG A 51 38.17 3.45 19.24
CA ARG A 51 37.81 4.47 18.22
C ARG A 51 36.33 4.84 18.25
N ARG A 52 35.42 3.87 18.41
CA ARG A 52 33.98 4.14 18.57
C ARG A 52 33.69 4.97 19.83
N LEU A 53 34.38 4.68 20.95
CA LEU A 53 34.24 5.45 22.18
C LEU A 53 34.81 6.86 22.04
N ALA A 54 35.99 7.02 21.42
CA ALA A 54 36.59 8.32 21.13
C ALA A 54 35.64 9.18 20.32
N LEU A 55 35.10 8.65 19.21
CA LEU A 55 34.11 9.35 18.40
C LEU A 55 32.86 9.72 19.21
N GLN A 56 32.34 8.80 20.03
CA GLN A 56 31.17 9.10 20.87
C GLN A 56 31.45 10.25 21.85
N ILE A 57 32.59 10.23 22.53
CA ILE A 57 32.99 11.27 23.48
C ILE A 57 33.18 12.60 22.74
N ALA A 58 33.90 12.59 21.62
CA ALA A 58 34.11 13.75 20.77
C ALA A 58 32.79 14.38 20.31
N VAL A 59 31.82 13.57 19.89
CA VAL A 59 30.48 14.05 19.50
C VAL A 59 29.75 14.73 20.65
N VAL A 60 29.81 14.18 21.86
CA VAL A 60 29.14 14.77 23.03
C VAL A 60 29.88 16.03 23.53
N ALA A 61 31.21 16.05 23.43
CA ALA A 61 32.05 17.17 23.86
C ALA A 61 32.16 18.29 22.81
N GLY A 62 31.77 18.05 21.56
CA GLY A 62 31.92 18.99 20.45
C GLY A 62 33.36 19.07 19.89
N ASP A 63 34.17 18.02 20.03
CA ASP A 63 35.55 18.01 19.57
C ASP A 63 35.64 17.77 18.04
N ALA A 64 35.80 18.86 17.29
CA ALA A 64 35.83 18.83 15.83
C ALA A 64 37.02 18.04 15.25
N ALA A 65 38.20 18.17 15.87
CA ALA A 65 39.43 17.56 15.39
C ALA A 65 39.35 16.02 15.42
N CYS A 66 38.86 15.45 16.51
CA CYS A 66 38.67 14.01 16.64
C CYS A 66 37.61 13.49 15.67
N VAL A 67 36.49 14.20 15.49
CA VAL A 67 35.46 13.82 14.51
C VAL A 67 36.03 13.82 13.09
N ALA A 68 36.82 14.83 12.72
CA ALA A 68 37.47 14.92 11.42
C ALA A 68 38.46 13.76 11.19
N ARG A 69 39.28 13.40 12.20
CA ARG A 69 40.17 12.22 12.11
C ARG A 69 39.42 10.92 11.90
N CYS A 70 38.23 10.76 12.50
CA CYS A 70 37.42 9.55 12.33
C CYS A 70 36.79 9.40 10.93
N LEU A 71 36.88 10.42 10.05
CA LEU A 71 36.49 10.30 8.64
C LEU A 71 37.38 9.31 7.87
N ASP A 72 38.62 9.12 8.32
CA ASP A 72 39.60 8.21 7.72
C ASP A 72 39.77 6.90 8.51
N ALA A 73 38.87 6.62 9.46
CA ALA A 73 38.93 5.39 10.24
C ALA A 73 38.82 4.16 9.31
N PRO A 74 39.59 3.08 9.54
CA PRO A 74 39.51 1.89 8.69
C PRO A 74 38.09 1.29 8.72
N GLU A 75 37.43 1.29 9.88
CA GLU A 75 36.11 0.68 10.06
C GLU A 75 35.00 1.49 9.36
N PRO A 76 34.23 0.90 8.42
CA PRO A 76 33.13 1.58 7.75
C PRO A 76 32.04 2.09 8.71
N SER A 77 31.86 1.41 9.85
CA SER A 77 30.88 1.78 10.88
C SER A 77 31.28 3.04 11.65
N VAL A 78 32.58 3.24 11.91
CA VAL A 78 33.12 4.46 12.53
C VAL A 78 33.01 5.62 11.55
N ARG A 79 33.46 5.44 10.30
CA ARG A 79 33.35 6.46 9.24
C ARG A 79 31.92 6.93 9.02
N ALA A 80 30.97 6.01 8.92
CA ALA A 80 29.55 6.36 8.74
C ALA A 80 29.01 7.21 9.90
N ARG A 81 29.38 6.89 11.15
CA ARG A 81 29.00 7.70 12.32
C ARG A 81 29.72 9.05 12.32
N ALA A 82 30.98 9.10 11.92
CA ALA A 82 31.78 10.32 11.82
C ALA A 82 31.19 11.29 10.79
N ILE A 83 30.82 10.82 9.60
CA ILE A 83 30.16 11.64 8.56
C ILE A 83 28.85 12.23 9.09
N ALA A 84 28.01 11.41 9.73
CA ALA A 84 26.74 11.89 10.29
C ALA A 84 26.95 12.91 11.41
N ALA A 85 27.95 12.68 12.27
CA ALA A 85 28.34 13.59 13.34
C ALA A 85 28.91 14.91 12.81
N PHE A 86 29.78 14.86 11.80
CA PHE A 86 30.41 16.02 11.18
C PHE A 86 29.36 17.02 10.68
N VAL A 87 28.35 16.52 9.97
CA VAL A 87 27.22 17.33 9.51
C VAL A 87 26.33 17.80 10.67
N ALA A 88 26.11 16.96 11.67
CA ALA A 88 25.26 17.32 12.81
C ALA A 88 25.86 18.43 13.70
N LEU A 89 27.19 18.49 13.78
CA LEU A 89 27.98 19.46 14.53
C LEU A 89 28.36 20.71 13.72
N ASP A 90 28.01 20.77 12.44
CA ASP A 90 28.28 21.91 11.54
C ASP A 90 29.78 22.29 11.48
N LEU A 91 30.63 21.29 11.28
CA LEU A 91 32.09 21.48 11.23
C LEU A 91 32.56 22.08 9.90
N ALA A 92 33.72 22.73 9.91
CA ALA A 92 34.30 23.40 8.74
C ALA A 92 34.37 22.47 7.51
N PRO A 93 33.78 22.85 6.37
CA PRO A 93 33.43 21.93 5.29
C PRO A 93 34.63 21.32 4.56
N ASP A 94 35.78 22.00 4.51
CA ASP A 94 36.91 21.63 3.66
C ASP A 94 37.47 20.23 3.95
N ALA A 95 37.51 19.82 5.22
CA ALA A 95 37.96 18.49 5.60
C ALA A 95 37.05 17.39 5.02
N LEU A 96 35.73 17.61 5.00
CA LEU A 96 34.81 16.63 4.43
C LEU A 96 34.83 16.69 2.89
N LEU A 97 34.83 17.89 2.30
CA LEU A 97 34.78 18.09 0.86
C LEU A 97 35.97 17.45 0.14
N ALA A 98 37.18 17.53 0.71
CA ALA A 98 38.37 16.88 0.17
C ALA A 98 38.23 15.34 0.04
N ARG A 99 37.33 14.72 0.81
CA ARG A 99 37.12 13.27 0.83
C ARG A 99 35.93 12.81 -0.02
N VAL A 100 35.00 13.71 -0.36
CA VAL A 100 33.76 13.39 -1.10
C VAL A 100 34.02 12.61 -2.40
N PRO A 101 35.02 12.96 -3.23
CA PRO A 101 35.30 12.23 -4.48
C PRO A 101 35.63 10.75 -4.28
N ASP A 102 36.21 10.39 -3.12
CA ASP A 102 36.67 9.04 -2.79
C ASP A 102 35.76 8.30 -1.81
N LEU A 103 34.67 8.95 -1.36
CA LEU A 103 33.73 8.32 -0.43
C LEU A 103 33.05 7.10 -1.07
N PRO A 104 33.01 5.94 -0.37
CA PRO A 104 32.22 4.79 -0.78
C PRO A 104 30.73 5.14 -0.95
N ALA A 105 30.02 4.44 -1.85
CA ALA A 105 28.61 4.71 -2.15
C ALA A 105 27.69 4.64 -0.91
N ALA A 106 27.99 3.72 0.03
CA ALA A 106 27.27 3.63 1.30
C ALA A 106 27.48 4.87 2.19
N HIS A 107 28.70 5.42 2.21
CA HIS A 107 29.06 6.61 2.98
C HIS A 107 28.51 7.89 2.35
N ARG A 108 28.52 8.02 1.02
CA ARG A 108 27.79 9.10 0.31
C ARG A 108 26.31 9.11 0.65
N THR A 109 25.67 7.94 0.68
CA THR A 109 24.26 7.81 1.11
C THR A 109 24.04 8.30 2.55
N VAL A 110 24.99 8.04 3.46
CA VAL A 110 24.95 8.55 4.84
C VAL A 110 25.09 10.07 4.87
N LEU A 111 26.04 10.63 4.11
CA LEU A 111 26.23 12.07 3.94
C LEU A 111 24.95 12.76 3.46
N TYR A 112 24.34 12.27 2.38
CA TYR A 112 23.11 12.86 1.83
C TYR A 112 21.95 12.79 2.84
N ARG A 113 21.86 11.69 3.61
CA ARG A 113 20.85 11.58 4.67
C ARG A 113 21.11 12.54 5.82
N ALA A 114 22.37 12.78 6.18
CA ALA A 114 22.74 13.71 7.24
C ALA A 114 22.41 15.15 6.83
N LEU A 115 22.80 15.57 5.61
CA LEU A 115 22.48 16.89 5.04
C LEU A 115 20.96 17.12 4.98
N ARG A 116 20.19 16.13 4.54
CA ARG A 116 18.72 16.23 4.56
C ARG A 116 18.14 16.35 5.97
N ARG A 117 18.83 15.98 7.05
CA ARG A 117 18.30 16.14 8.42
C ARG A 117 18.60 17.52 8.99
N ARG A 118 19.83 18.00 8.80
CA ARG A 118 20.28 19.36 9.13
C ARG A 118 21.06 19.90 7.94
N PRO A 119 20.50 20.83 7.15
CA PRO A 119 21.18 21.40 6.01
C PRO A 119 21.91 22.70 6.38
N PRO A 120 23.24 22.69 6.62
CA PRO A 120 24.03 23.88 6.41
C PRO A 120 24.08 24.16 4.91
N ALA A 121 23.39 25.23 4.48
CA ALA A 121 23.12 25.52 3.06
C ALA A 121 24.40 25.52 2.22
N GLU A 122 25.47 26.18 2.70
CA GLU A 122 26.76 26.27 2.01
C GLU A 122 27.43 24.90 1.76
N LEU A 123 27.46 24.02 2.77
CA LEU A 123 28.02 22.68 2.61
C LEU A 123 27.19 21.85 1.63
N GLY A 124 25.86 21.98 1.67
CA GLY A 124 24.96 21.32 0.73
C GLY A 124 25.27 21.66 -0.73
N GLU A 125 25.48 22.95 -1.02
CA GLU A 125 25.82 23.44 -2.36
C GLU A 125 27.20 22.99 -2.84
N ARG A 126 28.22 23.08 -1.97
CA ARG A 126 29.58 22.64 -2.32
C ARG A 126 29.65 21.13 -2.56
N VAL A 127 28.92 20.33 -1.76
CA VAL A 127 28.79 18.89 -2.00
C VAL A 127 28.03 18.61 -3.29
N LEU A 128 26.97 19.36 -3.59
CA LEU A 128 26.19 19.19 -4.82
C LEU A 128 27.05 19.36 -6.08
N ALA A 129 27.90 20.40 -6.13
CA ALA A 129 28.77 20.63 -7.28
C ALA A 129 29.69 19.42 -7.54
N LEU A 130 30.37 18.93 -6.50
CA LEU A 130 31.25 17.76 -6.59
C LEU A 130 30.48 16.48 -6.99
N VAL A 131 29.30 16.29 -6.43
CA VAL A 131 28.48 15.09 -6.70
C VAL A 131 27.93 15.10 -8.12
N LEU A 132 27.48 16.26 -8.61
CA LEU A 132 26.98 16.42 -9.96
C LEU A 132 28.08 16.11 -10.98
N GLU A 133 29.28 16.66 -10.78
CA GLU A 133 30.43 16.43 -11.64
C GLU A 133 30.92 14.97 -11.60
N ARG A 134 31.07 14.39 -10.40
CA ARG A 134 31.73 13.10 -10.22
C ARG A 134 30.80 11.88 -10.31
N PHE A 135 29.56 12.00 -9.83
CA PHE A 135 28.62 10.88 -9.67
C PHE A 135 27.30 11.07 -10.44
N GLY A 136 27.07 12.25 -11.02
CA GLY A 136 25.98 12.56 -11.94
C GLY A 136 24.64 12.89 -11.28
N ASP A 137 23.65 13.17 -12.13
CA ASP A 137 22.33 13.71 -11.77
C ASP A 137 21.58 12.90 -10.72
N ARG A 138 21.70 11.56 -10.74
CA ARG A 138 20.97 10.68 -9.82
C ARG A 138 21.36 10.89 -8.35
N GLU A 139 22.65 11.06 -8.09
CA GLU A 139 23.11 11.34 -6.74
C GLU A 139 22.90 12.81 -6.36
N ALA A 140 23.09 13.72 -7.31
CA ALA A 140 22.81 15.14 -7.12
C ALA A 140 21.35 15.41 -6.74
N ALA A 141 20.39 14.75 -7.40
CA ALA A 141 18.96 14.87 -7.10
C ALA A 141 18.61 14.40 -5.67
N ALA A 142 19.42 13.52 -5.06
CA ALA A 142 19.22 13.07 -3.68
C ALA A 142 19.55 14.17 -2.64
N LEU A 143 20.28 15.20 -3.05
CA LEU A 143 20.66 16.36 -2.22
C LEU A 143 19.62 17.48 -2.28
N LEU A 144 18.77 17.55 -3.31
CA LEU A 144 17.78 18.62 -3.47
C LEU A 144 16.98 18.96 -2.19
N PRO A 145 16.47 18.00 -1.37
CA PRO A 145 15.74 18.34 -0.15
C PRO A 145 16.57 18.97 0.99
N ALA A 146 17.89 19.10 0.79
CA ALA A 146 18.83 19.73 1.70
C ALA A 146 19.32 21.11 1.22
N LEU A 147 18.90 21.56 0.04
CA LEU A 147 19.26 22.88 -0.49
C LEU A 147 18.20 23.92 -0.07
N ASP A 148 18.44 25.19 -0.42
CA ASP A 148 17.43 26.24 -0.26
C ASP A 148 16.34 26.20 -1.35
N HIS A 149 15.31 27.03 -1.20
CA HIS A 149 14.15 27.04 -2.10
C HIS A 149 14.49 27.50 -3.53
N ASP A 150 15.28 28.57 -3.67
CA ASP A 150 15.61 29.18 -4.97
C ASP A 150 16.49 28.24 -5.80
N ARG A 151 17.44 27.58 -5.15
CA ARG A 151 18.32 26.62 -5.80
C ARG A 151 17.57 25.36 -6.22
N VAL A 152 16.64 24.87 -5.40
CA VAL A 152 15.76 23.76 -5.80
C VAL A 152 14.89 24.16 -6.99
N ALA A 153 14.31 25.37 -6.99
CA ALA A 153 13.50 25.84 -8.12
C ALA A 153 14.30 25.89 -9.43
N ALA A 154 15.55 26.36 -9.38
CA ALA A 154 16.42 26.43 -10.55
C ALA A 154 16.87 25.04 -11.07
N LEU A 155 17.13 24.09 -10.17
CA LEU A 155 17.71 22.79 -10.54
C LEU A 155 16.69 21.68 -10.77
N LEU A 156 15.50 21.76 -10.16
CA LEU A 156 14.48 20.71 -10.23
C LEU A 156 14.08 20.38 -11.68
N PRO A 157 13.84 21.34 -12.60
CA PRO A 157 13.51 21.02 -13.99
C PRO A 157 14.58 20.18 -14.71
N GLY A 158 15.87 20.39 -14.39
CA GLY A 158 16.98 19.63 -14.96
C GLY A 158 17.21 18.26 -14.31
N LEU A 159 16.79 18.09 -13.05
CA LEU A 159 17.05 16.89 -12.23
C LEU A 159 15.80 16.06 -11.91
N ASP A 160 14.63 16.43 -12.39
CA ASP A 160 13.33 15.80 -12.10
C ASP A 160 13.31 14.28 -12.34
N HIS A 161 13.97 13.86 -13.42
CA HIS A 161 14.09 12.48 -13.89
C HIS A 161 14.90 11.61 -12.92
N ALA A 162 15.76 12.24 -12.12
CA ALA A 162 16.67 11.62 -11.17
C ALA A 162 16.15 11.60 -9.73
N VAL A 163 15.04 12.30 -9.43
CA VAL A 163 14.49 12.41 -8.07
C VAL A 163 13.97 11.05 -7.56
N ALA A 164 14.69 10.48 -6.59
CA ALA A 164 14.30 9.21 -5.96
C ALA A 164 13.20 9.36 -4.89
N SER A 165 13.06 10.55 -4.27
CA SER A 165 12.11 10.78 -3.18
C SER A 165 11.35 12.11 -3.31
N TRP A 166 10.37 12.12 -4.21
CA TRP A 166 9.43 13.23 -4.38
C TRP A 166 8.74 13.67 -3.08
N ALA A 167 8.37 12.73 -2.21
CA ALA A 167 7.77 13.04 -0.93
C ALA A 167 8.69 13.82 0.03
N ALA A 168 10.02 13.69 -0.09
CA ALA A 168 10.96 14.49 0.71
C ALA A 168 10.97 15.95 0.25
N LEU A 169 10.97 16.19 -1.07
CA LEU A 169 10.87 17.53 -1.65
C LEU A 169 9.56 18.21 -1.25
N GLY A 170 8.42 17.56 -1.43
CA GLY A 170 7.13 18.17 -1.07
C GLY A 170 6.96 18.49 0.42
N ARG A 171 7.70 17.83 1.32
CA ARG A 171 7.71 18.18 2.75
C ARG A 171 8.60 19.39 3.06
N ARG A 172 9.66 19.60 2.28
CA ARG A 172 10.70 20.61 2.54
C ARG A 172 10.49 21.90 1.74
N HIS A 173 10.05 21.76 0.50
CA HIS A 173 9.85 22.85 -0.46
C HIS A 173 8.44 22.74 -1.10
N PRO A 174 7.36 22.81 -0.29
CA PRO A 174 6.00 22.65 -0.80
C PRO A 174 5.68 23.65 -1.92
N ASP A 175 6.01 24.93 -1.76
CA ASP A 175 5.67 25.96 -2.74
C ASP A 175 6.39 25.79 -4.08
N VAL A 176 7.69 25.45 -4.03
CA VAL A 176 8.51 25.18 -5.22
C VAL A 176 7.98 23.97 -5.98
N VAL A 177 7.63 22.89 -5.26
CA VAL A 177 7.06 21.69 -5.88
C VAL A 177 5.70 21.97 -6.50
N LEU A 178 4.82 22.71 -5.82
CA LEU A 178 3.50 23.02 -6.36
C LEU A 178 3.60 23.93 -7.59
N ALA A 179 4.49 24.92 -7.58
CA ALA A 179 4.77 25.78 -8.75
C ALA A 179 5.31 24.95 -9.93
N TYR A 180 6.28 24.08 -9.67
CA TYR A 180 6.83 23.18 -10.68
C TYR A 180 5.76 22.26 -11.29
N VAL A 181 4.86 21.70 -10.47
CA VAL A 181 3.75 20.87 -10.96
C VAL A 181 2.77 21.69 -11.80
N GLU A 182 2.49 22.93 -11.42
CA GLU A 182 1.63 23.83 -12.21
C GLU A 182 2.23 24.11 -13.58
N GLU A 183 3.47 24.61 -13.62
CA GLU A 183 4.21 24.91 -14.86
C GLU A 183 4.28 23.68 -15.78
N ARG A 184 4.53 22.51 -15.19
CA ARG A 184 4.61 21.26 -15.96
C ARG A 184 3.27 20.83 -16.54
N LEU A 185 2.17 20.99 -15.80
CA LEU A 185 0.83 20.71 -16.32
C LEU A 185 0.42 21.70 -17.41
N ASP A 186 0.90 22.95 -17.35
CA ASP A 186 0.63 23.97 -18.37
C ASP A 186 1.44 23.73 -19.66
N ALA A 187 2.65 23.18 -19.56
CA ALA A 187 3.51 22.89 -20.70
C ALA A 187 3.25 21.52 -21.37
N GLU A 188 2.81 20.51 -20.60
CA GLU A 188 2.63 19.14 -21.11
C GLU A 188 1.21 18.89 -21.67
N PRO A 189 1.08 18.14 -22.78
CA PRO A 189 -0.22 17.65 -23.24
C PRO A 189 -0.96 16.89 -22.13
N VAL A 190 -2.27 17.14 -22.01
CA VAL A 190 -3.14 16.52 -20.99
C VAL A 190 -3.03 14.99 -20.94
N ALA A 191 -2.80 14.34 -22.09
CA ALA A 191 -2.57 12.90 -22.18
C ALA A 191 -1.36 12.37 -21.37
N LEU A 192 -0.40 13.23 -21.02
CA LEU A 192 0.75 12.91 -20.18
C LEU A 192 0.48 13.12 -18.68
N TRP A 193 -0.54 13.89 -18.31
CA TRP A 193 -0.77 14.28 -16.91
C TRP A 193 -0.89 13.09 -15.96
N ALA A 194 -1.47 11.96 -16.38
CA ALA A 194 -1.57 10.77 -15.54
C ALA A 194 -0.18 10.21 -15.17
N ARG A 195 0.78 10.26 -16.10
CA ARG A 195 2.17 9.88 -15.86
C ARG A 195 2.87 10.89 -14.98
N THR A 196 2.61 12.18 -15.20
CA THR A 196 3.14 13.28 -14.40
C THR A 196 2.69 13.13 -12.94
N TRP A 197 1.41 12.90 -12.70
CA TRP A 197 0.86 12.61 -11.37
C TRP A 197 1.41 11.34 -10.74
N ALA A 198 1.69 10.29 -11.51
CA ALA A 198 2.34 9.09 -10.98
C ALA A 198 3.76 9.39 -10.47
N GLN A 199 4.48 10.30 -11.12
CA GLN A 199 5.83 10.74 -10.72
C GLN A 199 5.78 11.72 -9.52
N VAL A 200 5.04 12.83 -9.64
CA VAL A 200 5.09 13.95 -8.67
C VAL A 200 4.05 13.85 -7.56
N GLY A 201 3.05 12.97 -7.68
CA GLY A 201 1.97 12.80 -6.72
C GLY A 201 2.42 12.59 -5.26
N PRO A 202 3.49 11.83 -4.97
CA PRO A 202 4.03 11.73 -3.61
C PRO A 202 4.54 13.07 -3.04
N ALA A 203 5.06 13.98 -3.88
CA ALA A 203 5.47 15.32 -3.45
C ALA A 203 4.25 16.20 -3.16
N VAL A 204 3.25 16.21 -4.06
CA VAL A 204 2.00 16.95 -3.85
C VAL A 204 1.29 16.46 -2.57
N ALA A 205 1.22 15.14 -2.36
CA ALA A 205 0.65 14.54 -1.15
C ALA A 205 1.42 14.88 0.14
N ALA A 206 2.71 15.16 0.02
CA ALA A 206 3.54 15.64 1.11
C ALA A 206 3.37 17.15 1.38
N ALA A 207 3.01 17.93 0.36
CA ALA A 207 2.75 19.37 0.44
C ALA A 207 1.34 19.73 0.96
N VAL A 208 0.39 18.78 0.97
CA VAL A 208 -0.98 18.99 1.49
C VAL A 208 -1.05 19.69 2.87
N PRO A 209 -0.20 19.38 3.87
CA PRO A 209 -0.24 20.10 5.15
C PRO A 209 0.17 21.57 5.08
N ALA A 210 0.94 21.98 4.05
CA ALA A 210 1.40 23.35 3.87
C ALA A 210 0.35 24.20 3.15
N ASP A 211 -0.17 23.72 2.01
CA ASP A 211 -1.21 24.42 1.25
C ASP A 211 -2.22 23.43 0.63
N PRO A 212 -3.27 23.04 1.38
CA PRO A 212 -4.29 22.14 0.86
C PRO A 212 -5.19 22.82 -0.18
N GLY A 213 -5.29 24.16 -0.19
CA GLY A 213 -6.14 24.91 -1.11
C GLY A 213 -5.60 24.92 -2.54
N ARG A 214 -4.29 25.11 -2.69
CA ARG A 214 -3.58 24.99 -3.97
C ARG A 214 -3.59 23.55 -4.50
N VAL A 215 -3.47 22.56 -3.62
CA VAL A 215 -3.63 21.15 -3.99
C VAL A 215 -5.06 20.83 -4.47
N LEU A 216 -6.10 21.38 -3.83
CA LEU A 216 -7.48 21.27 -4.32
C LEU A 216 -7.63 21.88 -5.73
N GLY A 217 -7.02 23.04 -5.99
CA GLY A 217 -7.03 23.68 -7.32
C GLY A 217 -6.34 22.84 -8.39
N LEU A 218 -5.20 22.23 -8.07
CA LEU A 218 -4.53 21.27 -8.95
C LEU A 218 -5.44 20.08 -9.28
N LEU A 219 -6.15 19.53 -8.28
CA LEU A 219 -7.05 18.41 -8.48
C LEU A 219 -8.28 18.79 -9.29
N GLU A 220 -8.90 19.95 -9.06
CA GLU A 220 -10.02 20.44 -9.87
C GLU A 220 -9.67 20.52 -11.35
N ARG A 221 -8.46 20.99 -11.65
CA ARG A 221 -7.94 21.06 -13.02
C ARG A 221 -7.67 19.68 -13.61
N SER A 222 -7.12 18.74 -12.84
CA SER A 222 -6.61 17.47 -13.39
C SER A 222 -7.55 16.26 -13.31
N LEU A 223 -8.43 16.20 -12.31
CA LEU A 223 -9.28 15.04 -12.04
C LEU A 223 -10.22 14.66 -13.20
N PRO A 224 -10.78 15.60 -13.98
CA PRO A 224 -11.57 15.27 -15.18
C PRO A 224 -10.78 14.45 -16.21
N HIS A 225 -9.45 14.50 -16.17
CA HIS A 225 -8.57 13.87 -17.16
C HIS A 225 -7.90 12.59 -16.61
N THR A 226 -7.35 12.63 -15.40
CA THR A 226 -6.43 11.56 -14.91
C THR A 226 -6.99 10.66 -13.80
N GLY A 227 -8.17 10.99 -13.24
CA GLY A 227 -8.63 10.38 -11.98
C GLY A 227 -7.77 10.77 -10.78
N LEU A 228 -8.16 10.34 -9.57
CA LEU A 228 -7.46 10.76 -8.34
C LEU A 228 -6.10 10.08 -8.19
N PRO A 229 -4.99 10.85 -8.06
CA PRO A 229 -3.66 10.27 -7.89
C PRO A 229 -3.58 9.39 -6.65
N HIS A 230 -3.07 8.17 -6.80
CA HIS A 230 -3.02 7.16 -5.73
C HIS A 230 -2.32 7.68 -4.44
N ALA A 231 -1.27 8.49 -4.60
CA ALA A 231 -0.53 9.09 -3.49
C ALA A 231 -1.40 9.99 -2.58
N LEU A 232 -2.47 10.57 -3.12
CA LEU A 232 -3.37 11.47 -2.40
C LEU A 232 -4.51 10.75 -1.67
N LEU A 233 -4.73 9.44 -1.90
CA LEU A 233 -5.78 8.67 -1.21
C LEU A 233 -5.64 8.69 0.33
N GLY A 234 -4.41 8.77 0.84
CA GLY A 234 -4.13 8.91 2.27
C GLY A 234 -4.36 10.33 2.83
N ARG A 235 -4.59 11.31 1.96
CA ARG A 235 -4.71 12.75 2.27
C ARG A 235 -6.09 13.33 2.05
N THR A 236 -7.05 12.57 1.53
CA THR A 236 -8.43 13.03 1.26
C THR A 236 -9.11 13.61 2.50
N GLY A 237 -8.89 13.03 3.68
CA GLY A 237 -9.42 13.58 4.93
C GLY A 237 -8.76 14.89 5.41
N ALA A 238 -7.59 15.25 4.89
CA ALA A 238 -7.00 16.58 5.13
C ALA A 238 -7.57 17.61 4.15
N LEU A 239 -7.70 17.26 2.88
CA LEU A 239 -8.31 18.10 1.84
C LEU A 239 -9.79 18.40 2.13
N ALA A 240 -10.54 17.39 2.57
CA ALA A 240 -11.94 17.59 2.96
C ALA A 240 -12.09 18.46 4.22
N ARG A 241 -11.08 18.51 5.10
CA ARG A 241 -11.12 19.39 6.28
C ARG A 241 -10.76 20.83 5.95
N SER A 242 -9.95 21.08 4.92
CA SER A 242 -9.64 22.45 4.51
C SER A 242 -10.84 23.10 3.83
N ASP A 243 -11.54 22.37 2.95
CA ASP A 243 -12.77 22.85 2.31
C ASP A 243 -13.64 21.64 1.93
N ALA A 244 -14.64 21.36 2.77
CA ALA A 244 -15.48 20.18 2.60
C ALA A 244 -16.42 20.31 1.40
N ALA A 245 -17.00 21.50 1.17
CA ALA A 245 -17.92 21.73 0.05
C ALA A 245 -17.19 21.64 -1.28
N ARG A 246 -16.01 22.27 -1.39
CA ARG A 246 -15.15 22.16 -2.58
C ARG A 246 -14.70 20.72 -2.82
N PHE A 247 -14.30 20.01 -1.77
CA PHE A 247 -13.93 18.59 -1.89
C PHE A 247 -15.11 17.71 -2.32
N VAL A 248 -16.32 17.96 -1.81
CA VAL A 248 -17.53 17.22 -2.21
C VAL A 248 -17.84 17.46 -3.67
N ARG A 249 -17.90 18.72 -4.12
CA ARG A 249 -18.08 19.04 -5.55
C ARG A 249 -17.02 18.39 -6.43
N LEU A 250 -15.78 18.34 -5.96
CA LEU A 250 -14.68 17.71 -6.68
C LEU A 250 -14.84 16.19 -6.86
N VAL A 251 -15.21 15.46 -5.81
CA VAL A 251 -15.34 13.99 -5.88
C VAL A 251 -16.71 13.54 -6.38
N ALA A 252 -17.70 14.41 -6.32
CA ALA A 252 -19.03 14.21 -6.89
C ALA A 252 -19.15 14.79 -8.30
N ASP A 253 -18.09 15.42 -8.83
CA ASP A 253 -18.03 15.88 -10.22
C ASP A 253 -18.26 14.67 -11.13
N PRO A 254 -19.27 14.69 -12.03
CA PRO A 254 -19.56 13.59 -12.94
C PRO A 254 -18.33 13.18 -13.77
N ARG A 255 -17.45 14.13 -14.11
CA ARG A 255 -16.23 13.89 -14.88
C ARG A 255 -15.15 13.17 -14.06
N HIS A 256 -15.32 13.06 -12.74
CA HIS A 256 -14.39 12.34 -11.87
C HIS A 256 -14.41 10.86 -12.19
N ARG A 257 -13.21 10.30 -12.37
CA ARG A 257 -13.05 8.87 -12.64
C ARG A 257 -12.72 8.08 -11.40
N GLY A 258 -13.51 7.03 -11.21
CA GLY A 258 -13.34 6.07 -10.13
C GLY A 258 -14.18 6.43 -8.91
N ARG A 259 -14.09 5.56 -7.91
CA ARG A 259 -14.94 5.67 -6.72
C ARG A 259 -14.47 6.83 -5.84
N PRO A 260 -15.42 7.65 -5.32
CA PRO A 260 -15.09 8.65 -4.31
C PRO A 260 -14.31 8.01 -3.13
N PRO A 261 -13.11 8.51 -2.81
CA PRO A 261 -12.20 7.93 -1.81
C PRO A 261 -12.61 8.30 -0.38
N LEU A 262 -13.84 7.96 -0.02
CA LEU A 262 -14.46 8.33 1.25
C LEU A 262 -14.01 7.37 2.35
N ARG A 263 -12.91 7.72 3.02
CA ARG A 263 -12.45 7.02 4.23
C ARG A 263 -13.16 7.63 5.45
N ARG A 264 -13.14 6.92 6.59
CA ARG A 264 -13.73 7.37 7.87
C ARG A 264 -13.28 8.77 8.31
N ARG A 265 -12.08 9.23 7.94
CA ARG A 265 -11.60 10.59 8.23
C ARG A 265 -12.20 11.64 7.30
N THR A 266 -12.36 11.30 6.01
CA THR A 266 -13.00 12.13 4.99
C THR A 266 -14.47 12.32 5.33
N LEU A 267 -15.19 11.22 5.57
CA LEU A 267 -16.62 11.25 5.95
C LEU A 267 -16.89 12.12 7.18
N ARG A 268 -16.01 12.08 8.19
CA ARG A 268 -16.11 12.97 9.36
C ARG A 268 -15.87 14.44 9.05
N ALA A 269 -15.07 14.74 8.03
CA ALA A 269 -14.80 16.12 7.60
C ALA A 269 -15.96 16.72 6.80
N LEU A 270 -16.90 15.89 6.32
CA LEU A 270 -18.09 16.33 5.59
C LEU A 270 -19.24 16.76 6.51
N ALA A 271 -19.06 16.67 7.83
CA ALA A 271 -20.06 17.14 8.78
C ALA A 271 -20.24 18.67 8.63
N GLY A 272 -21.46 19.12 8.33
CA GLY A 272 -21.79 20.54 8.11
C GLY A 272 -21.74 21.01 6.65
N VAL A 273 -21.52 20.12 5.67
CA VAL A 273 -21.74 20.42 4.25
C VAL A 273 -23.23 20.57 3.98
N GLY A 274 -23.61 21.48 3.05
CA GLY A 274 -25.00 21.69 2.68
C GLY A 274 -25.68 20.42 2.15
N THR A 275 -26.99 20.29 2.40
CA THR A 275 -27.77 19.10 2.03
C THR A 275 -27.71 18.79 0.53
N ASP A 276 -27.74 19.81 -0.33
CA ASP A 276 -27.71 19.61 -1.79
C ASP A 276 -26.41 18.94 -2.26
N ASP A 277 -25.25 19.43 -1.80
CA ASP A 277 -23.94 18.83 -2.09
C ASP A 277 -23.86 17.37 -1.58
N LEU A 278 -24.42 17.09 -0.40
CA LEU A 278 -24.49 15.75 0.16
C LEU A 278 -25.44 14.82 -0.60
N VAL A 279 -26.53 15.35 -1.16
CA VAL A 279 -27.44 14.60 -2.03
C VAL A 279 -26.76 14.23 -3.34
N VAL A 280 -26.04 15.16 -3.96
CA VAL A 280 -25.25 14.88 -5.18
C VAL A 280 -24.21 13.78 -4.89
N LEU A 281 -23.44 13.92 -3.80
CA LEU A 281 -22.51 12.87 -3.40
C LEU A 281 -23.22 11.54 -3.10
N GLY A 282 -24.35 11.57 -2.39
CA GLY A 282 -25.12 10.38 -2.06
C GLY A 282 -25.60 9.62 -3.30
N ARG A 283 -26.02 10.32 -4.37
CA ARG A 283 -26.39 9.72 -5.66
C ARG A 283 -25.22 9.01 -6.33
N THR A 284 -23.99 9.51 -6.18
CA THR A 284 -22.79 8.80 -6.68
C THR A 284 -22.45 7.53 -5.90
N LEU A 285 -22.90 7.41 -4.65
CA LEU A 285 -22.57 6.30 -3.74
C LEU A 285 -23.64 5.21 -3.67
N GLU A 286 -24.88 5.53 -4.02
CA GLU A 286 -26.04 4.64 -3.92
C GLU A 286 -25.90 3.39 -4.81
N PRO A 287 -25.49 3.48 -6.10
CA PRO A 287 -25.29 2.30 -6.95
C PRO A 287 -24.24 1.31 -6.41
N ASP A 288 -23.25 1.80 -5.68
CA ASP A 288 -22.19 0.99 -5.06
C ASP A 288 -22.59 0.43 -3.67
N GLY A 289 -23.82 0.70 -3.19
CA GLY A 289 -24.29 0.31 -1.86
C GLY A 289 -23.60 1.06 -0.71
N ARG A 290 -22.99 2.22 -0.97
CA ARG A 290 -22.18 2.98 -0.01
C ARG A 290 -22.90 4.16 0.62
N LEU A 291 -24.17 4.40 0.28
CA LEU A 291 -25.01 5.40 0.94
C LEU A 291 -25.04 5.25 2.48
N PRO A 292 -25.10 4.03 3.07
CA PRO A 292 -25.04 3.88 4.52
C PRO A 292 -23.77 4.44 5.18
N ASP A 293 -22.64 4.44 4.46
CA ASP A 293 -21.38 5.01 4.99
C ASP A 293 -21.46 6.54 5.12
N LEU A 294 -22.11 7.20 4.16
CA LEU A 294 -22.38 8.64 4.20
C LEU A 294 -23.36 8.95 5.34
N LEU A 295 -24.52 8.30 5.37
CA LEU A 295 -25.55 8.54 6.39
C LEU A 295 -25.02 8.33 7.82
N ARG A 296 -24.19 7.29 8.04
CA ARG A 296 -23.58 7.01 9.35
C ARG A 296 -22.65 8.13 9.83
N ALA A 297 -22.07 8.90 8.91
CA ALA A 297 -21.21 10.03 9.23
C ALA A 297 -21.96 11.32 9.53
N LEU A 298 -23.23 11.43 9.09
CA LEU A 298 -24.06 12.62 9.28
C LEU A 298 -24.76 12.62 10.65
N PRO A 299 -25.05 13.81 11.22
CA PRO A 299 -25.97 13.96 12.34
C PRO A 299 -27.35 13.35 12.02
N PRO A 300 -28.05 12.74 13.00
CA PRO A 300 -29.38 12.14 12.76
C PRO A 300 -30.41 13.09 12.13
N SER A 301 -30.33 14.39 12.41
CA SER A 301 -31.21 15.43 11.87
C SER A 301 -31.10 15.61 10.36
N GLU A 302 -29.93 15.36 9.77
CA GLU A 302 -29.67 15.59 8.33
C GLU A 302 -29.94 14.34 7.48
N ARG A 303 -29.91 13.15 8.09
CA ARG A 303 -29.99 11.87 7.37
C ARG A 303 -31.28 11.71 6.58
N VAL A 304 -32.41 12.23 7.09
CA VAL A 304 -33.72 12.10 6.43
C VAL A 304 -33.74 12.90 5.13
N ALA A 305 -33.28 14.15 5.16
CA ALA A 305 -33.26 15.02 3.99
C ALA A 305 -32.32 14.47 2.90
N VAL A 306 -31.11 14.02 3.30
CA VAL A 306 -30.15 13.41 2.35
C VAL A 306 -30.69 12.09 1.80
N HIS A 307 -31.24 11.19 2.63
CA HIS A 307 -31.82 9.92 2.17
C HIS A 307 -32.95 10.17 1.15
N ARG A 308 -33.91 11.04 1.47
CA ARG A 308 -35.02 11.37 0.58
C ARG A 308 -34.54 12.01 -0.72
N GLY A 309 -33.58 12.95 -0.66
CA GLY A 309 -33.02 13.58 -1.86
C GLY A 309 -32.22 12.62 -2.76
N VAL A 310 -31.60 11.59 -2.17
CA VAL A 310 -30.88 10.54 -2.91
C VAL A 310 -31.85 9.53 -3.52
N VAL A 311 -32.71 8.90 -2.72
CA VAL A 311 -33.59 7.80 -3.17
C VAL A 311 -34.74 8.32 -4.03
N GLY A 312 -35.28 9.50 -3.72
CA GLY A 312 -36.47 10.05 -4.41
C GLY A 312 -37.70 9.16 -4.20
N GLU A 313 -38.54 9.06 -5.24
CA GLU A 313 -39.75 8.21 -5.23
C GLU A 313 -39.48 6.76 -5.68
N ARG A 314 -38.22 6.40 -5.94
CA ARG A 314 -37.85 5.07 -6.43
C ARG A 314 -38.27 3.96 -5.44
N GLY A 315 -38.81 2.87 -5.99
CA GLY A 315 -38.84 1.58 -5.29
C GLY A 315 -37.44 0.97 -5.25
N PRO A 316 -37.11 0.12 -4.27
CA PRO A 316 -35.83 -0.59 -4.27
C PRO A 316 -35.80 -1.58 -5.44
N GLU A 317 -34.67 -1.67 -6.16
CA GLU A 317 -34.45 -2.86 -6.99
C GLU A 317 -34.49 -4.09 -6.08
N PRO A 318 -35.17 -5.20 -6.46
CA PRO A 318 -35.25 -6.39 -5.62
C PRO A 318 -33.86 -6.91 -5.20
N SER A 319 -32.88 -6.85 -6.10
CA SER A 319 -31.48 -7.23 -5.83
C SER A 319 -30.75 -6.30 -4.86
N ARG A 320 -31.32 -5.14 -4.53
CA ARG A 320 -30.70 -4.08 -3.69
C ARG A 320 -31.48 -3.74 -2.42
N LEU A 321 -32.52 -4.51 -2.08
CA LEU A 321 -33.33 -4.25 -0.89
C LEU A 321 -32.46 -4.18 0.38
N TRP A 322 -31.47 -5.05 0.54
CA TRP A 322 -30.59 -5.09 1.71
C TRP A 322 -29.79 -3.79 1.90
N GLN A 323 -29.36 -3.14 0.81
CA GLN A 323 -28.66 -1.86 0.83
C GLN A 323 -29.60 -0.73 1.24
N ALA A 324 -30.85 -0.75 0.73
CA ALA A 324 -31.89 0.18 1.15
C ALA A 324 -32.22 0.00 2.65
N LEU A 325 -32.39 -1.25 3.11
CA LEU A 325 -32.63 -1.57 4.51
C LEU A 325 -31.49 -1.08 5.42
N ALA A 326 -30.23 -1.27 5.01
CA ALA A 326 -29.08 -0.75 5.74
C ALA A 326 -29.04 0.79 5.80
N ALA A 327 -29.60 1.49 4.82
CA ALA A 327 -29.71 2.94 4.81
C ALA A 327 -30.83 3.43 5.75
N ILE A 328 -32.01 2.80 5.71
CA ILE A 328 -33.15 3.20 6.58
C ILE A 328 -32.88 2.88 8.06
N ASP A 329 -32.11 1.83 8.36
CA ASP A 329 -31.70 1.46 9.72
C ASP A 329 -30.86 2.57 10.40
N LEU A 330 -30.33 3.53 9.63
CA LEU A 330 -29.59 4.69 10.12
C LEU A 330 -30.47 5.94 10.34
N LEU A 331 -31.73 5.92 9.88
CA LEU A 331 -32.65 7.04 10.03
C LEU A 331 -33.19 7.15 11.47
N PRO A 332 -33.67 8.35 11.89
CA PRO A 332 -34.48 8.49 13.09
C PRO A 332 -35.70 7.55 13.06
N VAL A 333 -36.12 7.08 14.24
CA VAL A 333 -37.16 6.03 14.40
C VAL A 333 -38.43 6.30 13.58
N ARG A 334 -38.98 7.51 13.66
CA ARG A 334 -40.17 7.90 12.90
C ARG A 334 -39.97 7.81 11.38
N ALA A 335 -38.85 8.35 10.88
CA ALA A 335 -38.56 8.34 9.45
C ALA A 335 -38.26 6.92 8.93
N ARG A 336 -37.66 6.06 9.76
CA ARG A 336 -37.50 4.63 9.45
C ARG A 336 -38.85 3.94 9.28
N HIS A 337 -39.82 4.23 10.16
CA HIS A 337 -41.16 3.63 10.07
C HIS A 337 -41.90 4.11 8.82
N GLU A 338 -41.91 5.43 8.57
CA GLU A 338 -42.51 6.03 7.37
C GLU A 338 -41.94 5.40 6.08
N GLU A 339 -40.62 5.23 6.02
CA GLU A 339 -39.96 4.62 4.86
C GLU A 339 -40.23 3.12 4.74
N ALA A 340 -40.29 2.37 5.84
CA ALA A 340 -40.68 0.96 5.83
C ALA A 340 -42.13 0.77 5.34
N SER A 341 -43.07 1.63 5.77
CA SER A 341 -44.44 1.64 5.25
C SER A 341 -44.48 1.94 3.75
N ARG A 342 -43.64 2.88 3.27
CA ARG A 342 -43.50 3.17 1.84
C ARG A 342 -42.97 1.96 1.07
N LEU A 343 -41.95 1.28 1.59
CA LEU A 343 -41.37 0.08 0.97
C LEU A 343 -42.39 -1.07 0.87
N LEU A 344 -43.26 -1.24 1.88
CA LEU A 344 -44.34 -2.24 1.85
C LEU A 344 -45.45 -1.94 0.85
N ALA A 345 -45.53 -0.71 0.32
CA ALA A 345 -46.50 -0.37 -0.72
C ALA A 345 -46.08 -0.85 -2.12
N PHE A 346 -44.83 -1.30 -2.30
CA PHE A 346 -44.35 -1.84 -3.58
C PHE A 346 -44.69 -3.34 -3.68
N PRO A 347 -45.35 -3.80 -4.76
CA PRO A 347 -45.67 -5.22 -4.97
C PRO A 347 -44.44 -6.13 -4.89
N SER A 348 -43.30 -5.69 -5.45
CA SER A 348 -42.03 -6.42 -5.41
C SER A 348 -41.52 -6.74 -4.00
N VAL A 349 -41.97 -5.99 -3.00
CA VAL A 349 -41.65 -6.19 -1.57
C VAL A 349 -42.80 -6.86 -0.83
N ALA A 350 -44.06 -6.50 -1.14
CA ALA A 350 -45.24 -6.99 -0.43
C ALA A 350 -45.56 -8.46 -0.74
N ASP A 351 -45.31 -8.90 -1.97
CA ASP A 351 -45.65 -10.24 -2.45
C ASP A 351 -44.56 -11.28 -2.12
N ASP A 352 -43.32 -10.83 -1.92
CA ASP A 352 -42.22 -11.67 -1.44
C ASP A 352 -42.29 -11.82 0.09
N PRO A 353 -42.55 -13.04 0.61
CA PRO A 353 -42.79 -13.25 2.03
C PRO A 353 -41.57 -12.97 2.92
N ASP A 354 -40.35 -13.03 2.38
CA ASP A 354 -39.11 -12.82 3.12
C ASP A 354 -38.72 -11.35 3.09
N GLN A 355 -38.86 -10.67 1.95
CA GLN A 355 -38.69 -9.22 1.85
C GLN A 355 -39.72 -8.49 2.72
N ARG A 356 -40.99 -8.88 2.64
CA ARG A 356 -42.06 -8.34 3.49
C ARG A 356 -41.71 -8.47 4.97
N LEU A 357 -41.19 -9.62 5.39
CA LEU A 357 -40.80 -9.86 6.78
C LEU A 357 -39.66 -8.95 7.23
N GLU A 358 -38.63 -8.79 6.39
CA GLU A 358 -37.51 -7.90 6.65
C GLU A 358 -37.92 -6.42 6.70
N VAL A 359 -38.80 -5.95 5.81
CA VAL A 359 -39.31 -4.57 5.86
C VAL A 359 -40.23 -4.36 7.07
N THR A 360 -41.09 -5.32 7.39
CA THR A 360 -41.97 -5.30 8.59
C THR A 360 -41.15 -5.13 9.87
N ALA A 361 -39.95 -5.72 9.93
CA ALA A 361 -39.01 -5.58 11.04
C ALA A 361 -38.56 -4.13 11.33
N ARG A 362 -38.81 -3.19 10.43
CA ARG A 362 -38.49 -1.75 10.59
C ARG A 362 -39.70 -0.88 10.95
N LEU A 363 -40.91 -1.44 11.02
CA LEU A 363 -42.11 -0.73 11.52
C LEU A 363 -42.06 -0.53 13.03
N ALA A 364 -43.06 0.17 13.59
CA ALA A 364 -43.22 0.25 15.03
C ALA A 364 -43.47 -1.14 15.62
N TRP A 365 -42.93 -1.43 16.81
CA TRP A 365 -43.12 -2.75 17.45
C TRP A 365 -44.60 -3.13 17.60
N SER A 366 -45.46 -2.16 17.92
CA SER A 366 -46.91 -2.37 18.02
C SER A 366 -47.58 -2.81 16.70
N GLU A 367 -47.02 -2.41 15.56
CA GLU A 367 -47.52 -2.74 14.22
C GLU A 367 -46.87 -4.02 13.67
N ALA A 368 -45.61 -4.27 14.03
CA ALA A 368 -44.83 -5.40 13.53
C ALA A 368 -45.02 -6.69 14.34
N ARG A 369 -45.26 -6.58 15.65
CA ARG A 369 -45.17 -7.68 16.63
C ARG A 369 -45.96 -8.91 16.20
N ASP A 370 -47.24 -8.74 15.90
CA ASP A 370 -48.14 -9.88 15.67
C ASP A 370 -47.74 -10.64 14.40
N THR A 371 -47.44 -9.92 13.31
CA THR A 371 -46.95 -10.50 12.05
C THR A 371 -45.61 -11.22 12.23
N LEU A 372 -44.65 -10.62 12.96
CA LEU A 372 -43.33 -11.22 13.18
C LEU A 372 -43.40 -12.46 14.08
N LEU A 373 -44.20 -12.41 15.16
CA LEU A 373 -44.36 -13.53 16.10
C LEU A 373 -45.22 -14.66 15.52
N GLU A 374 -46.12 -14.38 14.59
CA GLU A 374 -46.82 -15.41 13.82
C GLU A 374 -45.85 -16.16 12.91
N ALA A 375 -44.94 -15.44 12.23
CA ALA A 375 -43.93 -16.04 11.37
C ALA A 375 -42.94 -16.95 12.12
N THR A 376 -42.73 -16.77 13.43
CA THR A 376 -41.91 -17.70 14.24
C THR A 376 -42.57 -19.06 14.48
N ARG A 377 -43.81 -19.27 14.01
CA ARG A 377 -44.54 -20.55 14.11
C ARG A 377 -44.48 -21.38 12.83
N ARG A 378 -43.77 -20.92 11.80
CA ARG A 378 -43.60 -21.65 10.53
C ARG A 378 -42.96 -23.04 10.79
N PRO A 379 -43.34 -24.07 10.00
CA PRO A 379 -42.84 -25.43 10.21
C PRO A 379 -41.34 -25.58 9.93
N ASP A 380 -40.81 -24.80 8.99
CA ASP A 380 -39.40 -24.79 8.61
C ASP A 380 -38.51 -24.02 9.61
N ALA A 381 -37.36 -24.58 9.96
CA ALA A 381 -36.47 -24.01 10.97
C ALA A 381 -35.72 -22.77 10.48
N ASP A 382 -35.32 -22.73 9.19
CA ASP A 382 -34.64 -21.56 8.62
C ASP A 382 -35.61 -20.38 8.50
N ALA A 383 -36.86 -20.64 8.10
CA ALA A 383 -37.93 -19.63 8.10
C ALA A 383 -38.23 -19.09 9.51
N ARG A 384 -38.22 -19.95 10.55
CA ARG A 384 -38.31 -19.49 11.94
C ARG A 384 -37.10 -18.66 12.35
N ALA A 385 -35.89 -19.06 11.97
CA ALA A 385 -34.66 -18.34 12.29
C ALA A 385 -34.65 -16.93 11.69
N MET A 386 -35.12 -16.79 10.44
CA MET A 386 -35.34 -15.48 9.80
C MET A 386 -36.39 -14.64 10.55
N ALA A 387 -37.53 -15.23 10.91
CA ALA A 387 -38.57 -14.54 11.68
C ALA A 387 -38.09 -14.07 13.06
N TRP A 388 -37.33 -14.89 13.77
CA TRP A 388 -36.74 -14.52 15.05
C TRP A 388 -35.69 -13.42 14.92
N THR A 389 -34.90 -13.43 13.83
CA THR A 389 -33.96 -12.35 13.51
C THR A 389 -34.71 -11.03 13.30
N ALA A 390 -35.78 -11.06 12.50
CA ALA A 390 -36.64 -9.90 12.25
C ALA A 390 -37.32 -9.40 13.54
N ALA A 391 -37.91 -10.29 14.35
CA ALA A 391 -38.55 -9.95 15.62
C ALA A 391 -37.55 -9.31 16.61
N THR A 392 -36.36 -9.89 16.74
CA THR A 392 -35.30 -9.34 17.60
C THR A 392 -34.85 -7.96 17.14
N ARG A 393 -34.72 -7.77 15.82
CA ARG A 393 -34.37 -6.47 15.22
C ARG A 393 -35.45 -5.41 15.48
N ALA A 394 -36.73 -5.76 15.32
CA ALA A 394 -37.86 -4.86 15.58
C ALA A 394 -37.94 -4.47 17.06
N ALA A 395 -37.82 -5.45 17.97
CA ALA A 395 -37.82 -5.22 19.41
C ALA A 395 -36.64 -4.33 19.85
N ALA A 396 -35.41 -4.62 19.41
CA ALA A 396 -34.25 -3.75 19.68
C ALA A 396 -34.40 -2.37 19.02
N GLY A 397 -35.06 -2.32 17.87
CA GLY A 397 -35.34 -1.13 17.09
C GLY A 397 -36.30 -0.14 17.76
N SER A 398 -37.11 -0.59 18.74
CA SER A 398 -37.95 0.26 19.58
C SER A 398 -37.14 1.23 20.44
N ARG A 399 -35.89 0.86 20.77
CA ARG A 399 -35.01 1.58 21.71
C ARG A 399 -35.63 1.78 23.09
N ASP A 400 -36.55 0.90 23.50
CA ASP A 400 -37.18 0.89 24.80
C ASP A 400 -36.79 -0.38 25.57
N ALA A 401 -36.25 -0.20 26.78
CA ALA A 401 -35.81 -1.31 27.62
C ALA A 401 -37.00 -2.15 28.12
N ALA A 402 -38.18 -1.56 28.36
CA ALA A 402 -39.36 -2.31 28.79
C ALA A 402 -39.85 -3.24 27.67
N THR A 403 -40.02 -2.70 26.46
CA THR A 403 -40.34 -3.49 25.26
C THR A 403 -39.31 -4.60 25.00
N TRP A 404 -38.02 -4.31 25.21
CA TRP A 404 -36.95 -5.31 25.08
C TRP A 404 -37.07 -6.43 26.13
N SER A 405 -37.24 -6.07 27.41
CA SER A 405 -37.43 -7.03 28.51
C SER A 405 -38.66 -7.91 28.29
N ASP A 406 -39.78 -7.35 27.86
CA ASP A 406 -40.99 -8.10 27.55
C ASP A 406 -40.77 -9.07 26.38
N PHE A 407 -40.07 -8.64 25.34
CA PHE A 407 -39.71 -9.49 24.20
C PHE A 407 -38.84 -10.68 24.61
N ILE A 408 -37.73 -10.44 25.32
CA ILE A 408 -36.82 -11.52 25.72
C ILE A 408 -37.45 -12.42 26.80
N GLY A 409 -38.34 -11.86 27.64
CA GLY A 409 -39.12 -12.60 28.62
C GLY A 409 -40.06 -13.62 27.98
N GLY A 410 -40.62 -13.30 26.80
CA GLY A 410 -41.50 -14.17 26.02
C GLY A 410 -40.79 -15.28 25.21
N LEU A 411 -39.46 -15.43 25.32
CA LEU A 411 -38.69 -16.46 24.62
C LEU A 411 -38.79 -17.85 25.26
N ASP A 412 -39.94 -18.25 25.81
CA ASP A 412 -40.11 -19.52 26.51
C ASP A 412 -40.08 -20.75 25.58
N ARG A 413 -40.39 -20.56 24.29
CA ARG A 413 -40.33 -21.61 23.24
C ARG A 413 -38.91 -21.95 22.80
N PHE A 414 -37.93 -21.16 23.24
CA PHE A 414 -36.52 -21.23 22.81
C PHE A 414 -35.82 -22.55 23.16
N ARG A 415 -36.14 -23.17 24.30
CA ARG A 415 -35.45 -24.38 24.78
C ARG A 415 -35.52 -25.56 23.80
N ASN A 416 -36.69 -25.76 23.18
CA ASN A 416 -37.00 -26.94 22.37
C ASN A 416 -36.89 -26.71 20.85
N ASP A 417 -36.43 -25.54 20.39
CA ASP A 417 -36.23 -25.29 18.96
C ASP A 417 -34.89 -25.89 18.46
N GLN A 418 -34.68 -25.89 17.14
CA GLN A 418 -33.45 -26.39 16.52
C GLN A 418 -32.29 -25.38 16.66
N ASP A 419 -31.04 -25.86 16.58
CA ASP A 419 -29.86 -25.00 16.70
C ASP A 419 -29.83 -23.76 15.77
N PRO A 420 -30.22 -23.81 14.47
CA PRO A 420 -30.26 -22.61 13.62
C PRO A 420 -31.14 -21.48 14.18
N VAL A 421 -32.26 -21.84 14.81
CA VAL A 421 -33.16 -20.89 15.46
C VAL A 421 -32.56 -20.35 16.75
N ARG A 422 -31.97 -21.21 17.59
CA ARG A 422 -31.29 -20.77 18.82
C ARG A 422 -30.11 -19.85 18.52
N TYR A 423 -29.32 -20.18 17.50
CA TYR A 423 -28.25 -19.35 16.98
C TYR A 423 -28.77 -17.97 16.56
N ALA A 424 -29.82 -17.92 15.73
CA ALA A 424 -30.38 -16.66 15.22
C ALA A 424 -30.84 -15.73 16.35
N VAL A 425 -31.56 -16.27 17.35
CA VAL A 425 -31.97 -15.51 18.54
C VAL A 425 -30.75 -15.00 19.31
N LEU A 426 -29.80 -15.87 19.67
CA LEU A 426 -28.62 -15.47 20.44
C LEU A 426 -27.72 -14.47 19.70
N ALA A 427 -27.57 -14.62 18.38
CA ALA A 427 -26.85 -13.68 17.53
C ALA A 427 -27.57 -12.32 17.47
N GLY A 428 -28.90 -12.33 17.42
CA GLY A 428 -29.73 -11.13 17.53
C GLY A 428 -29.56 -10.42 18.87
N LEU A 429 -29.63 -11.16 19.99
CA LEU A 429 -29.36 -10.64 21.33
C LEU A 429 -27.95 -10.06 21.45
N ALA A 430 -26.94 -10.76 20.91
CA ALA A 430 -25.55 -10.30 20.90
C ALA A 430 -25.36 -9.03 20.02
N SER A 431 -26.22 -8.82 19.02
CA SER A 431 -26.16 -7.65 18.13
C SER A 431 -26.87 -6.43 18.72
N ALA A 432 -27.84 -6.64 19.62
CA ALA A 432 -28.62 -5.58 20.25
C ALA A 432 -27.76 -4.59 21.07
N PRO A 433 -28.18 -3.32 21.20
CA PRO A 433 -27.53 -2.36 22.09
C PRO A 433 -27.51 -2.87 23.55
N PRO A 434 -26.34 -3.04 24.19
CA PRO A 434 -26.24 -3.66 25.52
C PRO A 434 -26.99 -2.89 26.62
N TRP A 435 -27.14 -1.57 26.46
CA TRP A 435 -27.85 -0.73 27.42
C TRP A 435 -29.34 -1.06 27.54
N LEU A 436 -29.94 -1.77 26.57
CA LEU A 436 -31.31 -2.28 26.66
C LEU A 436 -31.47 -3.37 27.71
N PHE A 437 -30.39 -4.08 28.06
CA PHE A 437 -30.39 -5.08 29.12
C PHE A 437 -30.24 -4.40 30.49
N THR A 438 -31.06 -4.81 31.43
CA THR A 438 -31.13 -4.36 32.81
C THR A 438 -30.82 -5.52 33.76
N ASP A 439 -30.60 -5.23 35.05
CA ASP A 439 -30.40 -6.31 36.05
C ASP A 439 -31.63 -7.24 36.16
N ARG A 440 -32.84 -6.77 35.81
CA ARG A 440 -34.05 -7.61 35.76
C ARG A 440 -33.97 -8.71 34.71
N ASP A 441 -33.15 -8.53 33.67
CA ASP A 441 -33.02 -9.47 32.56
C ASP A 441 -31.99 -10.58 32.85
N ALA A 442 -31.18 -10.43 33.91
CA ALA A 442 -30.12 -11.38 34.25
C ALA A 442 -30.62 -12.85 34.41
N PRO A 443 -31.78 -13.13 35.05
CA PRO A 443 -32.31 -14.49 35.12
C PRO A 443 -32.68 -15.05 33.74
N VAL A 444 -33.27 -14.21 32.87
CA VAL A 444 -33.69 -14.61 31.52
C VAL A 444 -32.46 -14.90 30.65
N VAL A 445 -31.45 -14.03 30.67
CA VAL A 445 -30.19 -14.24 29.95
C VAL A 445 -29.49 -15.52 30.43
N THR A 446 -29.42 -15.73 31.74
CA THR A 446 -28.80 -16.94 32.32
C THR A 446 -29.51 -18.20 31.86
N ARG A 447 -30.85 -18.19 31.84
CA ARG A 447 -31.67 -19.30 31.33
C ARG A 447 -31.42 -19.56 29.85
N LEU A 448 -31.49 -18.53 28.99
CA LEU A 448 -31.28 -18.67 27.54
C LEU A 448 -29.89 -19.19 27.20
N VAL A 449 -28.85 -18.66 27.87
CA VAL A 449 -27.46 -19.14 27.68
C VAL A 449 -27.33 -20.59 28.12
N ARG A 450 -27.94 -20.96 29.25
CA ARG A 450 -27.93 -22.34 29.75
C ARG A 450 -28.62 -23.30 28.79
N ASP A 451 -29.86 -23.01 28.44
CA ASP A 451 -30.69 -23.86 27.57
C ASP A 451 -30.02 -24.10 26.20
N ALA A 452 -29.34 -23.10 25.65
CA ALA A 452 -28.62 -23.24 24.38
C ALA A 452 -27.26 -23.95 24.50
N ALA A 453 -26.52 -23.72 25.58
CA ALA A 453 -25.21 -24.35 25.79
C ALA A 453 -25.33 -25.84 26.16
N GLU A 454 -26.40 -26.22 26.87
CA GLU A 454 -26.66 -27.61 27.29
C GLU A 454 -27.45 -28.42 26.24
N ALA A 455 -27.91 -27.78 25.15
CA ALA A 455 -28.60 -28.46 24.06
C ALA A 455 -27.69 -29.48 23.36
N ARG A 456 -28.23 -30.67 23.04
CA ARG A 456 -27.48 -31.76 22.39
C ARG A 456 -26.90 -31.37 21.03
N ASP A 457 -27.61 -30.54 20.28
CA ASP A 457 -27.25 -30.06 18.94
C ASP A 457 -26.56 -28.67 18.96
N CYS A 458 -26.06 -28.21 20.11
CA CYS A 458 -25.37 -26.93 20.26
C CYS A 458 -24.15 -26.80 19.33
N SER A 459 -24.28 -25.95 18.30
CA SER A 459 -23.22 -25.72 17.31
C SER A 459 -22.13 -24.77 17.80
N TRP A 460 -21.04 -24.72 17.04
CA TRP A 460 -19.99 -23.70 17.24
C TRP A 460 -20.54 -22.27 17.05
N GLY A 461 -21.46 -22.07 16.11
CA GLY A 461 -22.12 -20.78 15.88
C GLY A 461 -22.87 -20.29 17.12
N THR A 462 -23.66 -21.17 17.74
CA THR A 462 -24.37 -20.88 18.99
C THR A 462 -23.42 -20.53 20.13
N ARG A 463 -22.33 -21.28 20.31
CA ARG A 463 -21.30 -20.96 21.34
C ARG A 463 -20.61 -19.61 21.08
N SER A 464 -20.34 -19.29 19.82
CA SER A 464 -19.77 -18.01 19.40
C SER A 464 -20.71 -16.85 19.74
N ALA A 465 -22.02 -17.00 19.44
CA ALA A 465 -23.03 -16.01 19.76
C ALA A 465 -23.21 -15.79 21.28
N ILE A 466 -23.21 -16.87 22.07
CA ILE A 466 -23.23 -16.79 23.54
C ILE A 466 -22.01 -16.01 24.04
N ARG A 467 -20.80 -16.33 23.55
CA ARG A 467 -19.57 -15.61 23.91
C ARG A 467 -19.69 -14.12 23.59
N ALA A 468 -20.11 -13.77 22.38
CA ALA A 468 -20.28 -12.38 21.96
C ALA A 468 -21.30 -11.63 22.84
N LEU A 469 -22.41 -12.28 23.20
CA LEU A 469 -23.39 -11.71 24.14
C LEU A 469 -22.77 -11.48 25.52
N CYS A 470 -22.16 -12.51 26.12
CA CYS A 470 -21.53 -12.42 27.43
C CYS A 470 -20.43 -11.35 27.48
N ASP A 471 -19.56 -11.25 26.47
CA ASP A 471 -18.51 -10.24 26.42
C ASP A 471 -19.08 -8.81 26.39
N ARG A 472 -20.19 -8.59 25.66
CA ARG A 472 -20.87 -7.29 25.60
C ARG A 472 -21.59 -6.95 26.90
N LEU A 473 -22.26 -7.92 27.52
CA LEU A 473 -22.95 -7.73 28.80
C LEU A 473 -21.97 -7.56 29.96
N LEU A 474 -20.83 -8.26 29.93
CA LEU A 474 -19.74 -8.07 30.88
C LEU A 474 -19.24 -6.61 30.84
N ARG A 475 -19.05 -6.08 29.62
CA ARG A 475 -18.67 -4.67 29.42
C ARG A 475 -19.75 -3.73 29.94
N GLU A 476 -20.98 -3.88 29.48
CA GLU A 476 -22.09 -3.01 29.87
C GLU A 476 -22.32 -3.02 31.39
N GLY A 477 -22.33 -4.20 32.02
CA GLY A 477 -22.47 -4.33 33.46
C GLY A 477 -21.35 -3.65 34.23
N ALA A 478 -20.10 -3.75 33.74
CA ALA A 478 -18.96 -3.06 34.33
C ALA A 478 -19.00 -1.53 34.13
N VAL A 479 -19.49 -1.03 32.99
CA VAL A 479 -19.57 0.42 32.70
C VAL A 479 -20.76 1.07 33.41
N ALA A 480 -21.93 0.44 33.37
CA ALA A 480 -23.19 0.99 33.87
C ALA A 480 -23.52 0.59 35.32
N GLY A 481 -22.70 -0.25 35.95
CA GLY A 481 -22.91 -0.69 37.34
C GLY A 481 -24.02 -1.72 37.54
N LYS A 482 -24.40 -2.44 36.47
CA LYS A 482 -25.45 -3.49 36.49
C LYS A 482 -24.85 -4.81 36.98
N ARG A 483 -24.97 -5.07 38.28
CA ARG A 483 -24.22 -6.13 38.98
C ARG A 483 -24.71 -7.53 38.65
N ASP A 484 -26.02 -7.71 38.51
CA ASP A 484 -26.62 -9.01 38.24
C ASP A 484 -26.39 -9.41 36.78
N LEU A 485 -26.41 -8.42 35.87
CA LEU A 485 -26.06 -8.62 34.47
C LEU A 485 -24.58 -8.98 34.26
N LEU A 486 -23.68 -8.31 35.00
CA LEU A 486 -22.26 -8.65 35.04
C LEU A 486 -22.05 -10.09 35.52
N GLN A 487 -22.77 -10.49 36.57
CA GLN A 487 -22.69 -11.84 37.13
C GLN A 487 -23.23 -12.89 36.15
N ALA A 488 -24.38 -12.65 35.51
CA ALA A 488 -24.93 -13.53 34.48
C ALA A 488 -23.98 -13.72 33.28
N ALA A 489 -23.28 -12.66 32.84
CA ALA A 489 -22.28 -12.75 31.79
C ALA A 489 -21.09 -13.63 32.18
N LEU A 490 -20.60 -13.48 33.42
CA LEU A 490 -19.52 -14.33 33.96
C LEU A 490 -19.97 -15.79 34.08
N ASP A 491 -21.20 -16.05 34.50
CA ASP A 491 -21.74 -17.41 34.61
C ASP A 491 -21.94 -18.06 33.24
N GLY A 492 -22.33 -17.31 32.22
CA GLY A 492 -22.35 -17.77 30.83
C GLY A 492 -20.96 -18.13 30.30
N LEU A 493 -19.95 -17.30 30.57
CA LEU A 493 -18.56 -17.62 30.23
C LEU A 493 -18.03 -18.85 30.97
N ARG A 494 -18.42 -19.04 32.25
CA ARG A 494 -18.09 -20.25 33.03
C ARG A 494 -18.73 -21.50 32.42
N LEU A 495 -19.98 -21.41 31.98
CA LEU A 495 -20.68 -22.52 31.34
C LEU A 495 -20.01 -22.94 30.02
N LEU A 496 -19.58 -21.97 29.21
CA LEU A 496 -18.81 -22.26 28.00
C LEU A 496 -17.43 -22.85 28.31
N ALA A 497 -16.78 -22.42 29.38
CA ALA A 497 -15.46 -22.93 29.79
C ALA A 497 -15.52 -24.37 30.32
N ALA A 498 -16.62 -24.77 30.97
CA ALA A 498 -16.84 -26.15 31.42
C ALA A 498 -16.87 -27.17 30.25
N HIS A 499 -17.12 -26.69 29.02
CA HIS A 499 -17.12 -27.49 27.79
C HIS A 499 -15.78 -27.42 27.03
N GLY A 500 -14.69 -27.04 27.70
CA GLY A 500 -13.32 -27.08 27.15
C GLY A 500 -12.86 -25.82 26.42
N ALA A 501 -13.59 -24.69 26.51
CA ALA A 501 -13.16 -23.43 25.89
C ALA A 501 -12.27 -22.61 26.83
N ALA A 502 -11.08 -22.21 26.34
CA ALA A 502 -10.26 -21.22 27.03
C ALA A 502 -11.04 -19.90 27.22
N VAL A 503 -10.85 -19.25 28.38
CA VAL A 503 -11.34 -17.89 28.62
C VAL A 503 -10.45 -16.92 27.85
N ASP A 504 -10.87 -16.55 26.64
CA ASP A 504 -10.23 -15.49 25.87
C ASP A 504 -10.64 -14.12 26.40
N LEU A 505 -9.69 -13.40 27.00
CA LEU A 505 -9.85 -12.02 27.47
C LEU A 505 -9.10 -11.02 26.58
N HIS A 506 -8.71 -11.42 25.38
CA HIS A 506 -7.90 -10.60 24.48
C HIS A 506 -8.56 -9.23 24.22
N GLY A 507 -7.80 -8.15 24.42
CA GLY A 507 -8.23 -6.81 24.07
C GLY A 507 -9.22 -6.15 25.04
N ILE A 508 -9.67 -6.81 26.12
CA ILE A 508 -10.61 -6.25 27.11
C ILE A 508 -10.15 -4.88 27.65
N GLY A 509 -8.85 -4.65 27.76
CA GLY A 509 -8.26 -3.38 28.20
C GLY A 509 -8.44 -2.20 27.23
N ARG A 510 -8.77 -2.42 25.95
CA ARG A 510 -9.07 -1.33 24.99
C ARG A 510 -10.47 -0.75 25.17
N ASP A 511 -11.29 -1.51 25.87
CA ASP A 511 -12.73 -1.47 25.77
C ASP A 511 -13.43 -1.16 27.12
N LEU A 512 -12.69 -1.33 28.21
CA LEU A 512 -13.07 -0.91 29.56
C LEU A 512 -12.72 0.58 29.80
N PRO A 513 -13.57 1.36 30.50
CA PRO A 513 -13.17 2.66 31.05
C PRO A 513 -11.95 2.52 31.96
N ARG A 514 -11.12 3.57 32.05
CA ARG A 514 -9.98 3.58 32.98
C ARG A 514 -10.50 3.48 34.43
N GLY A 515 -9.97 2.56 35.21
CA GLY A 515 -10.38 2.24 36.58
C GLY A 515 -11.17 0.93 36.71
N ALA A 516 -11.93 0.51 35.67
CA ALA A 516 -12.78 -0.68 35.71
C ALA A 516 -11.99 -2.01 35.75
N GLU A 517 -10.71 -2.01 35.36
CA GLU A 517 -9.83 -3.17 35.44
C GLU A 517 -9.67 -3.70 36.89
N ARG A 518 -9.82 -2.83 37.89
CA ARG A 518 -9.79 -3.23 39.30
C ARG A 518 -11.05 -4.01 39.70
N ALA A 519 -12.21 -3.61 39.20
CA ALA A 519 -13.46 -4.31 39.44
C ALA A 519 -13.44 -5.70 38.76
N VAL A 520 -12.99 -5.76 37.51
CA VAL A 520 -12.81 -7.05 36.79
C VAL A 520 -11.82 -7.97 37.52
N LEU A 521 -10.68 -7.44 37.97
CA LEU A 521 -9.73 -8.21 38.77
C LEU A 521 -10.35 -8.68 40.09
N ALA A 522 -11.08 -7.81 40.80
CA ALA A 522 -11.74 -8.17 42.06
C ALA A 522 -12.76 -9.30 41.87
N SER A 523 -13.57 -9.25 40.81
CA SER A 523 -14.54 -10.30 40.48
C SER A 523 -13.89 -11.63 40.08
N LEU A 524 -12.73 -11.58 39.40
CA LEU A 524 -12.00 -12.78 38.98
C LEU A 524 -11.01 -13.31 40.04
N ALA A 525 -10.67 -12.50 41.05
CA ALA A 525 -9.65 -12.84 42.05
C ALA A 525 -9.89 -14.17 42.77
N PRO A 526 -11.12 -14.51 43.23
CA PRO A 526 -11.37 -15.80 43.89
C PRO A 526 -11.06 -16.99 42.96
N ARG A 527 -11.37 -16.87 41.67
CA ARG A 527 -11.08 -17.90 40.68
C ARG A 527 -9.59 -17.98 40.38
N ILE A 528 -8.94 -16.83 40.16
CA ILE A 528 -7.50 -16.78 39.90
C ILE A 528 -6.72 -17.38 41.08
N GLU A 529 -7.12 -17.11 42.32
CA GLU A 529 -6.51 -17.69 43.51
C GLU A 529 -6.72 -19.21 43.55
N ALA A 530 -7.94 -19.69 43.29
CA ALA A 530 -8.25 -21.12 43.27
C ALA A 530 -7.50 -21.88 42.14
N ASP A 531 -7.36 -21.27 40.96
CA ASP A 531 -6.57 -21.81 39.86
C ASP A 531 -5.08 -21.82 40.21
N ALA A 532 -4.55 -20.69 40.73
CA ALA A 532 -3.15 -20.57 41.12
C ALA A 532 -2.78 -21.55 42.23
N ALA A 533 -3.69 -21.83 43.18
CA ALA A 533 -3.50 -22.84 44.23
C ALA A 533 -3.37 -24.27 43.66
N ARG A 534 -4.02 -24.55 42.52
CA ARG A 534 -3.87 -25.81 41.76
C ARG A 534 -2.69 -25.81 40.78
N GLY A 535 -1.98 -24.69 40.67
CA GLY A 535 -0.88 -24.50 39.72
C GLY A 535 -1.31 -24.14 38.29
N ASP A 536 -2.59 -23.80 38.08
CA ASP A 536 -3.10 -23.27 36.82
C ASP A 536 -3.07 -21.73 36.85
N PHE A 537 -2.46 -21.13 35.83
CA PHE A 537 -2.33 -19.67 35.72
C PHE A 537 -3.01 -19.12 34.44
N GLY A 538 -3.75 -19.95 33.70
CA GLY A 538 -4.32 -19.59 32.40
C GLY A 538 -5.16 -18.32 32.43
N VAL A 539 -6.06 -18.21 33.42
CA VAL A 539 -6.95 -17.05 33.58
C VAL A 539 -6.19 -15.77 33.96
N ALA A 540 -5.22 -15.88 34.88
CA ALA A 540 -4.39 -14.73 35.29
C ALA A 540 -3.57 -14.18 34.12
N LEU A 541 -2.93 -15.06 33.34
CA LEU A 541 -2.13 -14.66 32.19
C LEU A 541 -2.99 -14.13 31.04
N ALA A 542 -4.19 -14.69 30.83
CA ALA A 542 -5.16 -14.17 29.87
C ALA A 542 -5.61 -12.75 30.25
N LEU A 543 -5.91 -12.50 31.52
CA LEU A 543 -6.29 -11.17 32.01
C LEU A 543 -5.14 -10.16 31.85
N ALA A 544 -3.91 -10.53 32.21
CA ALA A 544 -2.73 -9.68 32.05
C ALA A 544 -2.49 -9.30 30.58
N GLN A 545 -2.59 -10.28 29.68
CA GLN A 545 -2.47 -10.05 28.24
C GLN A 545 -3.62 -9.19 27.69
N GLY A 546 -4.85 -9.44 28.13
CA GLY A 546 -6.06 -8.73 27.73
C GLY A 546 -6.07 -7.26 28.13
N LEU A 547 -5.58 -6.95 29.33
CA LEU A 547 -5.43 -5.58 29.84
C LEU A 547 -4.22 -4.85 29.25
N GLY A 548 -3.20 -5.58 28.79
CA GLY A 548 -1.99 -5.02 28.19
C GLY A 548 -1.26 -4.07 29.15
N ARG A 549 -0.98 -2.84 28.71
CA ARG A 549 -0.25 -1.85 29.52
C ARG A 549 -0.95 -1.50 30.85
N ARG A 550 -2.28 -1.65 30.91
CA ARG A 550 -3.06 -1.39 32.14
C ARG A 550 -2.82 -2.42 33.23
N ALA A 551 -2.38 -3.64 32.87
CA ALA A 551 -2.03 -4.67 33.84
C ALA A 551 -0.76 -4.34 34.64
N TRP A 552 0.07 -3.43 34.15
CA TRP A 552 1.35 -3.09 34.78
C TRP A 552 1.17 -2.44 36.15
N ASP A 553 0.09 -1.68 36.32
CA ASP A 553 -0.25 -0.94 37.54
C ASP A 553 -1.22 -1.70 38.47
N LEU A 554 -1.37 -3.02 38.27
CA LEU A 554 -2.19 -3.91 39.11
C LEU A 554 -1.30 -4.87 39.91
N PRO A 555 -0.87 -4.51 41.15
CA PRO A 555 0.10 -5.29 41.91
C PRO A 555 -0.34 -6.74 42.16
N GLN A 556 -1.63 -6.96 42.45
CA GLN A 556 -2.17 -8.29 42.68
C GLN A 556 -2.10 -9.17 41.41
N LEU A 557 -2.39 -8.62 40.24
CA LEU A 557 -2.25 -9.34 38.97
C LEU A 557 -0.78 -9.60 38.63
N GLN A 558 0.11 -8.62 38.88
CA GLN A 558 1.55 -8.80 38.71
C GLN A 558 2.11 -9.88 39.64
N ALA A 559 1.59 -10.04 40.86
CA ALA A 559 1.98 -11.11 41.77
C ALA A 559 1.62 -12.50 41.21
N TYR A 560 0.46 -12.66 40.57
CA TYR A 560 0.11 -13.92 39.90
C TYR A 560 1.00 -14.19 38.67
N VAL A 561 1.32 -13.17 37.87
CA VAL A 561 2.27 -13.29 36.76
C VAL A 561 3.66 -13.72 37.26
N ASP A 562 4.10 -13.16 38.39
CA ASP A 562 5.38 -13.51 39.00
C ASP A 562 5.38 -14.96 39.51
N ARG A 563 4.33 -15.37 40.22
CA ARG A 563 4.15 -16.73 40.74
C ARG A 563 4.08 -17.76 39.60
N ALA A 564 3.46 -17.41 38.47
CA ALA A 564 3.36 -18.26 37.28
C ALA A 564 4.72 -18.60 36.65
N ARG A 565 5.79 -17.83 36.92
CA ARG A 565 7.15 -18.17 36.48
C ARG A 565 7.69 -19.46 37.11
N GLY A 566 7.10 -19.90 38.22
CA GLY A 566 7.41 -21.16 38.89
C GLY A 566 6.43 -22.30 38.59
N ALA A 567 5.48 -22.14 37.65
CA ALA A 567 4.49 -23.16 37.30
C ALA A 567 5.15 -24.45 36.78
N LYS A 568 4.49 -25.61 36.89
CA LYS A 568 5.03 -26.89 36.37
C LYS A 568 5.03 -26.99 34.85
N ASP A 569 4.13 -26.27 34.17
CA ASP A 569 4.02 -26.25 32.72
C ASP A 569 4.98 -25.19 32.11
N ASP A 570 5.87 -25.63 31.22
CA ASP A 570 6.86 -24.78 30.56
C ASP A 570 6.24 -23.73 29.63
N ALA A 571 5.09 -24.02 29.01
CA ALA A 571 4.37 -23.07 28.18
C ALA A 571 3.83 -21.90 29.01
N ILE A 572 3.34 -22.20 30.23
CA ILE A 572 2.89 -21.19 31.20
C ILE A 572 4.08 -20.34 31.66
N VAL A 573 5.22 -20.95 31.98
CA VAL A 573 6.42 -20.21 32.40
C VAL A 573 6.90 -19.28 31.29
N ARG A 574 6.98 -19.75 30.04
CA ARG A 574 7.38 -18.92 28.89
C ARG A 574 6.46 -17.72 28.71
N ARG A 575 5.14 -17.93 28.76
CA ARG A 575 4.13 -16.86 28.69
C ARG A 575 4.25 -15.87 29.86
N ALA A 576 4.45 -16.37 31.07
CA ALA A 576 4.62 -15.54 32.27
C ALA A 576 5.89 -14.68 32.20
N VAL A 577 7.03 -15.25 31.78
CA VAL A 577 8.29 -14.49 31.61
C VAL A 577 8.14 -13.38 30.57
N SER A 578 7.48 -13.67 29.44
CA SER A 578 7.21 -12.64 28.40
C SER A 578 6.41 -11.46 28.98
N LEU A 579 5.28 -11.75 29.66
CA LEU A 579 4.44 -10.72 30.31
C LEU A 579 5.14 -10.01 31.48
N TRP A 580 6.02 -10.71 32.20
CA TRP A 580 6.78 -10.14 33.31
C TRP A 580 7.82 -9.12 32.84
N LEU A 581 8.46 -9.34 31.69
CA LEU A 581 9.48 -8.47 31.11
C LEU A 581 8.89 -7.33 30.25
N ASP A 582 7.58 -7.34 30.00
CA ASP A 582 6.90 -6.36 29.17
C ASP A 582 6.99 -4.90 29.69
N PRO A 583 6.81 -4.60 30.99
CA PRO A 583 6.89 -3.24 31.52
C PRO A 583 8.30 -2.63 31.41
N PRO A 584 8.52 -1.57 30.61
CA PRO A 584 9.86 -1.00 30.41
C PRO A 584 10.59 -0.50 31.67
N PRO A 585 9.94 0.11 32.69
CA PRO A 585 10.63 0.66 33.85
C PRO A 585 11.35 -0.37 34.72
N THR A 586 10.74 -1.56 34.90
CA THR A 586 11.25 -2.62 35.79
C THR A 586 11.92 -3.75 35.03
N ARG A 587 11.86 -3.76 33.70
CA ARG A 587 12.39 -4.80 32.82
C ARG A 587 13.84 -5.18 33.12
N ASP A 588 14.68 -4.17 33.31
CA ASP A 588 16.11 -4.37 33.52
C ASP A 588 16.39 -5.09 34.85
N GLU A 589 15.64 -4.82 35.92
CA GLU A 589 15.75 -5.52 37.21
C GLU A 589 15.12 -6.91 37.15
N ARG A 590 13.95 -7.01 36.50
CA ARG A 590 13.17 -8.24 36.36
C ARG A 590 13.90 -9.32 35.58
N VAL A 591 14.62 -8.97 34.50
CA VAL A 591 15.41 -9.96 33.74
C VAL A 591 16.55 -10.56 34.56
N ALA A 592 17.19 -9.76 35.44
CA ALA A 592 18.21 -10.27 36.35
C ALA A 592 17.61 -11.17 37.43
N ALA A 593 16.38 -10.92 37.87
CA ALA A 593 15.65 -11.83 38.76
C ALA A 593 15.30 -13.16 38.06
N VAL A 594 14.86 -13.11 36.79
CA VAL A 594 14.56 -14.30 35.98
C VAL A 594 15.81 -15.18 35.81
N LEU A 595 16.94 -14.61 35.40
CA LEU A 595 18.20 -15.36 35.23
C LEU A 595 18.79 -15.89 36.53
N ARG A 596 18.61 -15.19 37.66
CA ARG A 596 19.03 -15.69 38.98
C ARG A 596 18.19 -16.89 39.42
N GLY A 597 16.90 -16.91 39.10
CA GLY A 597 16.02 -18.03 39.42
C GLY A 597 16.35 -19.28 38.60
N ASP A 598 16.54 -19.13 37.29
CA ASP A 598 17.00 -20.20 36.41
C ASP A 598 17.73 -19.62 35.19
N ARG A 599 19.01 -19.98 35.03
CA ARG A 599 19.85 -19.49 33.93
C ARG A 599 19.41 -19.99 32.56
N SER A 600 18.81 -21.17 32.48
CA SER A 600 18.33 -21.75 31.22
C SER A 600 17.20 -20.94 30.57
N THR A 601 16.58 -20.00 31.31
CA THR A 601 15.62 -19.03 30.75
C THR A 601 16.23 -18.11 29.68
N ILE A 602 17.55 -18.05 29.55
CA ILE A 602 18.21 -17.38 28.42
C ILE A 602 17.75 -17.92 27.06
N THR A 603 17.25 -19.16 27.00
CA THR A 603 16.70 -19.79 25.80
C THR A 603 15.44 -19.07 25.31
N PHE A 604 14.82 -18.23 26.15
CA PHE A 604 13.68 -17.40 25.77
C PHE A 604 14.18 -16.13 25.07
N HIS A 605 13.66 -15.90 23.87
CA HIS A 605 14.05 -14.77 23.03
C HIS A 605 13.91 -13.42 23.75
N GLU A 606 12.88 -13.23 24.57
CA GLU A 606 12.65 -12.00 25.34
C GLU A 606 13.75 -11.76 26.39
N VAL A 607 14.25 -12.82 27.03
CA VAL A 607 15.35 -12.74 28.01
C VAL A 607 16.65 -12.42 27.27
N ALA A 608 16.99 -13.20 26.23
CA ALA A 608 18.19 -12.99 25.41
C ALA A 608 18.23 -11.58 24.82
N ARG A 609 17.10 -11.08 24.32
CA ARG A 609 16.98 -9.72 23.76
C ARG A 609 17.31 -8.65 24.80
N VAL A 610 16.79 -8.74 26.01
CA VAL A 610 17.06 -7.73 27.06
C VAL A 610 18.52 -7.78 27.52
N VAL A 611 19.08 -8.98 27.69
CA VAL A 611 20.50 -9.17 28.04
C VAL A 611 21.41 -8.59 26.95
N GLY A 612 21.19 -8.95 25.69
CA GLY A 612 22.03 -8.50 24.57
C GLY A 612 21.94 -7.00 24.29
N TRP A 613 20.76 -6.39 24.43
CA TRP A 613 20.55 -4.98 24.05
C TRP A 613 20.67 -3.97 25.20
N ARG A 614 20.46 -4.39 26.46
CA ARG A 614 20.42 -3.49 27.63
C ARG A 614 21.31 -3.99 28.78
N ARG A 615 21.00 -5.15 29.35
CA ARG A 615 21.71 -5.73 30.52
C ARG A 615 22.98 -6.47 30.09
N THR A 616 23.84 -5.77 29.35
CA THR A 616 25.09 -6.32 28.82
C THR A 616 26.08 -6.71 29.91
N ASP A 617 25.91 -6.21 31.14
CA ASP A 617 26.65 -6.63 32.32
C ASP A 617 26.43 -8.11 32.66
N LEU A 618 25.28 -8.69 32.28
CA LEU A 618 24.95 -10.10 32.49
C LEU A 618 25.50 -11.02 31.39
N LEU A 619 26.06 -10.48 30.30
CA LEU A 619 26.57 -11.30 29.19
C LEU A 619 27.71 -12.20 29.62
N ASP A 620 28.58 -11.76 30.52
CA ASP A 620 29.70 -12.60 30.96
C ASP A 620 29.27 -13.83 31.74
N ASP A 621 28.20 -13.69 32.54
CA ASP A 621 27.58 -14.81 33.21
C ASP A 621 26.99 -15.80 32.20
N VAL A 622 26.38 -15.29 31.13
CA VAL A 622 25.73 -16.09 30.09
C VAL A 622 26.73 -16.77 29.15
N LEU A 623 27.84 -16.10 28.82
CA LEU A 623 28.81 -16.55 27.82
C LEU A 623 29.92 -17.42 28.40
N ARG A 624 30.18 -17.34 29.72
CA ARG A 624 31.32 -18.05 30.34
C ARG A 624 30.90 -19.18 31.27
N ARG A 625 29.68 -19.17 31.79
CA ARG A 625 29.19 -20.18 32.73
C ARG A 625 28.23 -21.13 32.03
N SER A 626 28.06 -22.32 32.60
CA SER A 626 27.07 -23.27 32.11
C SER A 626 25.65 -22.72 32.32
N MET A 627 24.81 -22.86 31.28
CA MET A 627 23.44 -22.37 31.23
C MET A 627 22.40 -23.46 31.56
N HIS A 628 22.84 -24.61 32.07
CA HIS A 628 21.92 -25.71 32.38
C HIS A 628 20.92 -25.33 33.49
N GLY A 629 19.72 -25.88 33.38
CA GLY A 629 18.59 -25.60 34.26
C GLY A 629 17.35 -26.32 33.75
N ARG A 630 16.16 -25.82 34.07
CA ARG A 630 14.90 -26.45 33.67
C ARG A 630 14.69 -26.52 32.15
N PHE A 631 15.10 -25.48 31.43
CA PHE A 631 14.86 -25.33 29.99
C PHE A 631 16.07 -25.70 29.14
N LEU A 632 17.15 -26.19 29.77
CA LEU A 632 18.35 -26.62 29.08
C LEU A 632 19.07 -27.70 29.89
N GLU A 633 19.14 -28.91 29.36
CA GLU A 633 19.75 -30.04 30.04
C GLU A 633 21.26 -29.88 30.26
N ARG A 634 21.78 -30.55 31.29
CA ARG A 634 23.21 -30.56 31.58
C ARG A 634 23.96 -31.32 30.48
N GLY A 635 25.05 -30.74 29.99
CA GLY A 635 25.87 -31.32 28.92
C GLY A 635 25.45 -30.88 27.51
N VAL A 636 24.25 -30.29 27.35
CA VAL A 636 23.83 -29.69 26.08
C VAL A 636 24.60 -28.39 25.86
N ARG A 637 25.31 -28.32 24.74
CA ARG A 637 26.04 -27.13 24.34
C ARG A 637 25.10 -26.14 23.66
N PHE A 638 24.70 -25.10 24.39
CA PHE A 638 23.84 -24.04 23.87
C PHE A 638 24.59 -22.71 23.80
N VAL A 639 24.41 -21.99 22.70
CA VAL A 639 24.88 -20.61 22.54
C VAL A 639 23.66 -19.75 22.24
N PRO A 640 23.32 -18.77 23.10
CA PRO A 640 22.16 -17.92 22.84
C PRO A 640 22.32 -17.13 21.55
N ALA A 641 21.23 -17.04 20.78
CA ALA A 641 21.17 -16.21 19.60
C ALA A 641 20.98 -14.74 20.01
N PHE A 642 21.89 -13.88 19.55
CA PHE A 642 21.87 -12.45 19.81
C PHE A 642 21.91 -11.70 18.48
N ASP A 643 20.78 -11.12 18.10
CA ASP A 643 20.65 -10.43 16.81
C ASP A 643 20.87 -8.92 16.95
N GLY A 644 21.86 -8.41 16.22
CA GLY A 644 22.04 -6.98 15.95
C GLY A 644 22.51 -6.10 17.13
N CYS A 645 22.99 -6.68 18.22
CA CYS A 645 23.39 -5.95 19.43
C CYS A 645 24.88 -5.99 19.78
N SER A 646 25.69 -6.68 18.97
CA SER A 646 27.13 -6.85 19.18
C SER A 646 27.89 -5.52 19.25
N ASP A 647 27.44 -4.49 18.54
CA ASP A 647 28.02 -3.15 18.56
C ASP A 647 27.92 -2.44 19.93
N ARG A 648 27.08 -2.98 20.83
CA ARG A 648 26.92 -2.50 22.20
C ARG A 648 27.83 -3.22 23.18
N TRP A 649 28.47 -4.32 22.81
CA TRP A 649 29.17 -5.19 23.75
C TRP A 649 30.61 -4.71 24.01
N LEU A 650 31.22 -5.23 25.08
CA LEU A 650 32.64 -5.03 25.33
C LEU A 650 33.48 -5.98 24.46
N PRO A 651 34.73 -5.63 24.11
CA PRO A 651 35.60 -6.51 23.30
C PRO A 651 35.72 -7.92 23.87
N ARG A 652 35.88 -8.04 25.20
CA ARG A 652 35.96 -9.34 25.90
C ARG A 652 34.67 -10.18 25.82
N GLN A 653 33.52 -9.55 25.61
CA GLN A 653 32.22 -10.23 25.46
C GLN A 653 32.04 -10.71 24.01
N VAL A 654 32.39 -9.86 23.03
CA VAL A 654 32.45 -10.25 21.63
C VAL A 654 33.43 -11.42 21.44
N ALA A 655 34.61 -11.35 22.04
CA ALA A 655 35.60 -12.43 22.00
C ALA A 655 35.08 -13.74 22.63
N ALA A 656 34.36 -13.67 23.75
CA ALA A 656 33.76 -14.83 24.39
C ALA A 656 32.69 -15.50 23.51
N GLN A 657 31.79 -14.71 22.92
CA GLN A 657 30.78 -15.21 21.98
C GLN A 657 31.44 -15.80 20.72
N THR A 658 32.43 -15.10 20.17
CA THR A 658 33.20 -15.55 19.00
C THR A 658 33.85 -16.91 19.27
N LYS A 659 34.53 -17.08 20.42
CA LYS A 659 35.13 -18.35 20.80
C LYS A 659 34.11 -19.49 20.87
N LEU A 660 32.93 -19.24 21.44
CA LEU A 660 31.84 -20.23 21.50
C LEU A 660 31.34 -20.60 20.10
N LEU A 661 31.04 -19.60 19.26
CA LEU A 661 30.54 -19.81 17.92
C LEU A 661 31.56 -20.51 17.01
N THR A 662 32.83 -20.12 17.06
CA THR A 662 33.92 -20.77 16.30
C THR A 662 34.00 -22.24 16.67
N SER A 663 33.95 -22.57 17.96
CA SER A 663 34.03 -23.96 18.40
C SER A 663 32.81 -24.82 18.05
N ILE A 664 31.65 -24.21 17.71
CA ILE A 664 30.52 -24.91 17.09
C ILE A 664 30.78 -25.06 15.59
N ALA A 665 31.20 -23.98 14.92
CA ALA A 665 31.47 -23.97 13.49
C ALA A 665 32.53 -24.99 13.06
N THR A 666 33.57 -25.21 13.88
CA THR A 666 34.67 -26.16 13.60
C THR A 666 34.43 -27.56 14.16
N SER A 667 33.26 -27.84 14.76
CA SER A 667 32.99 -29.15 15.36
C SER A 667 32.58 -30.18 14.31
N GLY A 668 33.44 -31.17 14.05
CA GLY A 668 33.12 -32.30 13.16
C GLY A 668 32.05 -33.26 13.70
N ARG A 669 31.59 -33.09 14.95
CA ARG A 669 30.54 -33.92 15.57
C ARG A 669 29.14 -33.34 15.41
N LEU A 670 29.02 -32.08 15.00
CA LEU A 670 27.72 -31.39 14.89
C LEU A 670 27.20 -31.40 13.46
N PRO A 671 25.87 -31.42 13.25
CA PRO A 671 25.28 -31.32 11.92
C PRO A 671 25.69 -30.04 11.18
N ALA A 672 25.81 -30.12 9.85
CA ALA A 672 26.21 -29.01 8.98
C ALA A 672 25.34 -27.75 9.16
N TRP A 673 24.02 -27.91 9.40
CA TRP A 673 23.10 -26.78 9.57
C TRP A 673 23.37 -25.99 10.86
N GLU A 674 23.75 -26.66 11.96
CA GLU A 674 24.12 -26.00 13.22
C GLU A 674 25.42 -25.24 13.07
N ARG A 675 26.42 -25.89 12.45
CA ARG A 675 27.72 -25.28 12.13
C ARG A 675 27.52 -24.02 11.28
N ALA A 676 26.76 -24.11 10.18
CA ALA A 676 26.46 -22.98 9.31
C ALA A 676 25.66 -21.86 10.02
N SER A 677 24.78 -22.21 10.97
CA SER A 677 24.06 -21.22 11.79
C SER A 677 25.01 -20.46 12.73
N ALA A 678 25.98 -21.17 13.32
CA ALA A 678 27.02 -20.55 14.13
C ALA A 678 27.88 -19.59 13.31
N VAL A 679 28.26 -19.97 12.08
CA VAL A 679 29.00 -19.09 11.15
C VAL A 679 28.20 -17.82 10.80
N ARG A 680 26.88 -17.94 10.54
CA ARG A 680 26.04 -16.76 10.27
C ARG A 680 25.97 -15.80 11.45
N SER A 681 25.91 -16.35 12.66
CA SER A 681 25.93 -15.58 13.91
C SER A 681 27.29 -14.92 14.14
N LEU A 682 28.38 -15.65 13.85
CA LEU A 682 29.76 -15.18 13.95
C LEU A 682 30.01 -13.95 13.07
N ALA A 683 29.51 -13.97 11.84
CA ALA A 683 29.55 -12.84 10.92
C ALA A 683 28.71 -11.64 11.39
N GLY A 684 27.67 -11.86 12.20
CA GLY A 684 26.86 -10.78 12.80
C GLY A 684 27.47 -10.17 14.07
N SER A 685 28.36 -10.90 14.74
CA SER A 685 28.99 -10.47 15.99
C SER A 685 30.23 -9.60 15.82
N GLY A 686 30.71 -9.39 14.58
CA GLY A 686 31.96 -8.67 14.31
C GLY A 686 33.20 -9.52 14.59
N ALA A 687 33.13 -10.82 14.29
CA ALA A 687 34.29 -11.70 14.40
C ALA A 687 35.41 -11.27 13.43
N ASP A 688 36.65 -11.62 13.79
CA ASP A 688 37.81 -11.40 12.93
C ASP A 688 37.60 -12.08 11.57
N ALA A 689 37.83 -11.31 10.50
CA ALA A 689 37.74 -11.78 9.13
C ALA A 689 38.61 -13.01 8.87
N THR A 690 39.74 -13.15 9.58
CA THR A 690 40.63 -14.32 9.49
C THR A 690 39.91 -15.63 9.83
N VAL A 691 39.01 -15.61 10.83
CA VAL A 691 38.21 -16.79 11.21
C VAL A 691 37.23 -17.14 10.11
N LEU A 692 36.54 -16.16 9.53
CA LEU A 692 35.62 -16.40 8.41
C LEU A 692 36.37 -16.86 7.14
N LEU A 693 37.56 -16.33 6.87
CA LEU A 693 38.41 -16.80 5.77
C LEU A 693 38.81 -18.26 5.96
N SER A 694 39.22 -18.66 7.17
CA SER A 694 39.54 -20.06 7.46
C SER A 694 38.36 -21.01 7.27
N LEU A 695 37.14 -20.55 7.61
CA LEU A 695 35.91 -21.33 7.46
C LEU A 695 35.38 -21.33 6.02
N ALA A 696 35.82 -20.39 5.17
CA ALA A 696 35.46 -20.35 3.76
C ALA A 696 36.06 -21.53 2.98
N ASP A 697 37.14 -22.13 3.49
CA ASP A 697 37.79 -23.32 2.92
C ASP A 697 37.34 -24.64 3.56
N ASP A 698 36.29 -24.61 4.39
CA ASP A 698 35.73 -25.83 5.00
C ASP A 698 35.23 -26.81 3.91
N ALA A 699 35.44 -28.11 4.15
CA ALA A 699 34.99 -29.17 3.25
C ALA A 699 33.45 -29.26 3.21
N GLU A 700 32.76 -28.86 4.29
CA GLU A 700 31.30 -28.78 4.33
C GLU A 700 30.79 -27.53 3.62
N VAL A 701 30.13 -27.73 2.46
CA VAL A 701 29.68 -26.65 1.59
C VAL A 701 28.81 -25.63 2.33
N ALA A 702 27.89 -26.08 3.18
CA ALA A 702 26.99 -25.18 3.92
C ALA A 702 27.74 -24.24 4.89
N VAL A 703 28.86 -24.71 5.45
CA VAL A 703 29.72 -23.94 6.37
C VAL A 703 30.55 -22.94 5.58
N ALA A 704 31.22 -23.40 4.52
CA ALA A 704 32.00 -22.56 3.61
C ALA A 704 31.16 -21.42 3.02
N GLU A 705 29.96 -21.73 2.52
CA GLU A 705 29.08 -20.73 1.93
C GLU A 705 28.53 -19.72 2.94
N ALA A 706 28.23 -20.16 4.16
CA ALA A 706 27.87 -19.26 5.25
C ALA A 706 29.01 -18.30 5.60
N ALA A 707 30.26 -18.78 5.55
CA ALA A 707 31.45 -17.99 5.84
C ALA A 707 31.71 -16.95 4.73
N VAL A 708 31.65 -17.36 3.46
CA VAL A 708 31.77 -16.48 2.29
C VAL A 708 30.70 -15.38 2.31
N ALA A 709 29.45 -15.73 2.59
CA ALA A 709 28.39 -14.73 2.75
C ALA A 709 28.67 -13.78 3.93
N GLY A 710 29.24 -14.31 5.02
CA GLY A 710 29.61 -13.59 6.23
C GLY A 710 30.73 -12.55 6.04
N LEU A 711 31.70 -12.80 5.15
CA LEU A 711 32.83 -11.88 4.88
C LEU A 711 32.36 -10.47 4.47
N SER A 712 31.20 -10.35 3.83
CA SER A 712 30.60 -9.05 3.50
C SER A 712 30.23 -8.17 4.70
N ARG A 713 30.25 -8.73 5.91
CA ARG A 713 30.01 -8.03 7.18
C ARG A 713 31.31 -7.73 7.94
N SER A 714 32.47 -8.01 7.35
CA SER A 714 33.78 -7.65 7.89
C SER A 714 33.85 -6.14 8.18
N ASP A 715 34.52 -5.78 9.27
CA ASP A 715 34.87 -4.40 9.59
C ASP A 715 36.00 -3.86 8.66
N ASP A 716 36.58 -4.72 7.81
CA ASP A 716 37.46 -4.33 6.70
C ASP A 716 37.01 -4.99 5.38
N PRO A 717 36.06 -4.37 4.65
CA PRO A 717 35.60 -4.87 3.35
C PRO A 717 36.68 -4.84 2.26
N ALA A 718 37.67 -3.94 2.35
CA ALA A 718 38.71 -3.81 1.34
C ALA A 718 39.69 -4.99 1.40
N ALA A 719 40.06 -5.44 2.61
CA ALA A 719 40.93 -6.59 2.80
C ALA A 719 40.31 -7.93 2.35
N VAL A 720 38.99 -8.11 2.49
CA VAL A 720 38.32 -9.37 2.12
C VAL A 720 37.92 -9.44 0.64
N LEU A 721 37.84 -8.29 -0.05
CA LEU A 721 37.36 -8.20 -1.42
C LEU A 721 38.18 -9.02 -2.42
N PRO A 722 39.54 -9.03 -2.39
CA PRO A 722 40.34 -9.88 -3.28
C PRO A 722 40.02 -11.38 -3.15
N HIS A 723 39.79 -11.86 -1.92
CA HIS A 723 39.45 -13.26 -1.69
C HIS A 723 38.05 -13.59 -2.24
N LEU A 724 37.07 -12.70 -2.03
CA LEU A 724 35.74 -12.86 -2.61
C LEU A 724 35.77 -12.87 -4.15
N LEU A 725 36.60 -12.02 -4.77
CA LEU A 725 36.80 -11.98 -6.23
C LEU A 725 37.39 -13.29 -6.75
N ALA A 726 38.39 -13.85 -6.09
CA ALA A 726 38.94 -15.16 -6.43
C ALA A 726 37.86 -16.26 -6.38
N LEU A 727 36.99 -16.23 -5.38
CA LEU A 727 35.88 -17.18 -5.26
C LEU A 727 34.78 -16.98 -6.31
N ALA A 728 34.65 -15.79 -6.90
CA ALA A 728 33.66 -15.50 -7.94
C ALA A 728 33.94 -16.23 -9.27
N ALA A 729 35.16 -16.73 -9.47
CA ALA A 729 35.53 -17.57 -10.60
C ALA A 729 35.25 -19.07 -10.37
N THR A 730 34.95 -19.49 -9.13
CA THR A 730 34.73 -20.90 -8.76
C THR A 730 33.23 -21.21 -8.60
N ASP A 731 32.87 -22.44 -8.24
CA ASP A 731 31.47 -22.84 -7.98
C ASP A 731 30.83 -22.12 -6.80
N ARG A 732 31.64 -21.45 -5.97
CA ARG A 732 31.17 -20.57 -4.88
C ARG A 732 30.69 -19.20 -5.37
N ALA A 733 30.72 -18.91 -6.67
CA ALA A 733 30.22 -17.65 -7.24
C ALA A 733 28.80 -17.27 -6.77
N ARG A 734 27.92 -18.27 -6.58
CA ARG A 734 26.52 -18.06 -6.14
C ARG A 734 26.39 -17.38 -4.77
N VAL A 735 27.42 -17.46 -3.91
CA VAL A 735 27.47 -16.77 -2.60
C VAL A 735 28.52 -15.67 -2.55
N ALA A 736 29.62 -15.80 -3.29
CA ALA A 736 30.68 -14.80 -3.36
C ALA A 736 30.20 -13.52 -4.05
N VAL A 737 29.48 -13.63 -5.18
CA VAL A 737 28.98 -12.47 -5.93
C VAL A 737 28.02 -11.61 -5.07
N PRO A 738 27.01 -12.17 -4.38
CA PRO A 738 26.22 -11.39 -3.42
C PRO A 738 27.01 -10.77 -2.26
N ALA A 739 28.11 -11.40 -1.82
CA ALA A 739 28.99 -10.83 -0.81
C ALA A 739 29.80 -9.64 -1.37
N ILE A 740 30.31 -9.75 -2.61
CA ILE A 740 30.97 -8.68 -3.34
C ILE A 740 30.03 -7.49 -3.53
N THR A 741 28.79 -7.72 -3.98
CA THR A 741 27.76 -6.67 -4.14
C THR A 741 27.59 -5.83 -2.86
N ARG A 742 27.70 -6.45 -1.68
CA ARG A 742 27.64 -5.73 -0.39
C ARG A 742 28.95 -5.01 -0.07
N ALA A 743 30.09 -5.67 -0.27
CA ALA A 743 31.42 -5.13 0.06
C ALA A 743 31.81 -3.95 -0.84
N ILE A 744 31.52 -4.02 -2.15
CA ILE A 744 31.83 -2.96 -3.14
C ILE A 744 31.24 -1.60 -2.75
N ARG A 745 30.11 -1.58 -2.05
CA ARG A 745 29.46 -0.33 -1.59
C ARG A 745 30.22 0.38 -0.47
N LEU A 746 31.14 -0.31 0.19
CA LEU A 746 31.90 0.15 1.36
C LEU A 746 33.37 0.44 1.04
N VAL A 747 33.81 0.24 -0.20
CA VAL A 747 35.17 0.58 -0.67
C VAL A 747 35.16 1.84 -1.53
N ALA A 748 36.33 2.45 -1.72
CA ALA A 748 36.50 3.66 -2.54
C ALA A 748 36.11 3.38 -4.01
N PRO A 749 35.68 4.40 -4.79
CA PRO A 749 35.24 4.24 -6.16
C PRO A 749 36.25 3.51 -7.07
N ASP A 750 37.54 3.81 -6.95
CA ASP A 750 38.59 3.17 -7.76
C ASP A 750 38.74 1.68 -7.42
N ALA A 751 38.66 1.32 -6.14
CA ALA A 751 38.66 -0.08 -5.71
C ALA A 751 37.40 -0.82 -6.18
N ALA A 752 36.25 -0.15 -6.21
CA ALA A 752 35.02 -0.70 -6.77
C ALA A 752 35.13 -0.91 -8.29
N LEU A 753 35.75 0.03 -9.02
CA LEU A 753 36.00 -0.10 -10.46
C LEU A 753 36.94 -1.28 -10.76
N ALA A 754 38.04 -1.39 -10.01
CA ALA A 754 39.00 -2.50 -10.14
C ALA A 754 38.33 -3.85 -9.85
N ALA A 755 37.52 -3.94 -8.80
CA ALA A 755 36.78 -5.15 -8.47
C ALA A 755 35.76 -5.53 -9.55
N ALA A 756 35.05 -4.55 -10.12
CA ALA A 756 34.14 -4.79 -11.23
C ALA A 756 34.89 -5.27 -12.49
N ARG A 757 36.04 -4.67 -12.83
CA ARG A 757 36.90 -5.11 -13.94
C ARG A 757 37.33 -6.57 -13.78
N SER A 758 37.80 -6.95 -12.60
CA SER A 758 38.17 -8.35 -12.30
C SER A 758 37.01 -9.33 -12.51
N LEU A 759 35.78 -8.95 -12.13
CA LEU A 759 34.60 -9.79 -12.40
C LEU A 759 34.24 -9.88 -13.88
N LEU A 760 34.49 -8.82 -14.65
CA LEU A 760 34.19 -8.75 -16.08
C LEU A 760 35.16 -9.60 -16.93
N GLU A 761 36.40 -9.74 -16.48
CA GLU A 761 37.43 -10.61 -17.05
C GLU A 761 37.19 -12.10 -16.76
N GLY A 762 36.41 -12.42 -15.72
CA GLY A 762 36.07 -13.79 -15.36
C GLY A 762 35.23 -14.52 -16.42
N SER A 763 35.30 -15.86 -16.43
CA SER A 763 34.59 -16.70 -17.42
C SER A 763 33.08 -16.84 -17.18
N LYS A 764 32.60 -16.64 -15.95
CA LYS A 764 31.20 -16.87 -15.57
C LYS A 764 30.29 -15.70 -15.99
N VAL A 765 29.40 -15.94 -16.95
CA VAL A 765 28.43 -14.97 -17.48
C VAL A 765 27.59 -14.29 -16.39
N THR A 766 27.16 -15.02 -15.36
CA THR A 766 26.37 -14.48 -14.24
C THR A 766 27.14 -13.45 -13.41
N SER A 767 28.42 -13.71 -13.12
CA SER A 767 29.31 -12.78 -12.40
C SER A 767 29.54 -11.50 -13.21
N ARG A 768 29.78 -11.63 -14.52
CA ARG A 768 29.97 -10.48 -15.44
C ARG A 768 28.73 -9.60 -15.53
N LYS A 769 27.53 -10.21 -15.63
CA LYS A 769 26.24 -9.48 -15.63
C LYS A 769 26.04 -8.70 -14.34
N GLU A 770 26.35 -9.29 -13.20
CA GLU A 770 26.25 -8.59 -11.92
C GLU A 770 27.27 -7.44 -11.83
N ALA A 771 28.51 -7.63 -12.30
CA ALA A 771 29.50 -6.54 -12.34
C ALA A 771 29.02 -5.33 -13.16
N VAL A 772 28.45 -5.57 -14.35
CA VAL A 772 27.79 -4.53 -15.16
C VAL A 772 26.71 -3.81 -14.38
N ARG A 773 25.86 -4.55 -13.65
CA ARG A 773 24.79 -3.97 -12.83
C ARG A 773 25.36 -3.11 -11.70
N LEU A 774 26.41 -3.56 -11.02
CA LEU A 774 27.05 -2.83 -9.92
C LEU A 774 27.68 -1.52 -10.39
N LEU A 775 28.36 -1.52 -11.53
CA LEU A 775 28.91 -0.30 -12.16
C LEU A 775 27.80 0.74 -12.40
N ALA A 776 26.67 0.28 -12.93
CA ALA A 776 25.55 1.14 -13.25
C ALA A 776 24.77 1.62 -12.01
N GLU A 777 24.58 0.75 -11.01
CA GLU A 777 23.86 1.06 -9.77
C GLU A 777 24.64 2.05 -8.89
N HIS A 778 25.97 1.90 -8.81
CA HIS A 778 26.82 2.73 -7.95
C HIS A 778 27.48 3.90 -8.67
N ARG A 779 27.20 4.07 -9.97
CA ARG A 779 27.71 5.19 -10.79
C ARG A 779 29.21 5.36 -10.62
N VAL A 780 29.93 4.24 -10.69
CA VAL A 780 31.37 4.25 -10.47
C VAL A 780 31.98 5.15 -11.56
N PRO A 781 32.79 6.17 -11.19
CA PRO A 781 33.47 7.00 -12.18
C PRO A 781 34.26 6.13 -13.16
N GLY A 782 34.17 6.41 -14.46
CA GLY A 782 34.76 5.56 -15.51
C GLY A 782 33.94 4.31 -15.89
N ALA A 783 32.72 4.14 -15.36
CA ALA A 783 31.87 2.99 -15.70
C ALA A 783 31.48 2.94 -17.18
N ALA A 784 31.07 4.05 -17.81
CA ALA A 784 30.58 4.00 -19.20
C ALA A 784 31.68 3.63 -20.23
N PRO A 785 32.92 4.15 -20.14
CA PRO A 785 34.03 3.65 -20.95
C PRO A 785 34.29 2.16 -20.76
N LEU A 786 34.24 1.66 -19.51
CA LEU A 786 34.40 0.23 -19.24
C LEU A 786 33.24 -0.61 -19.81
N LEU A 787 32.02 -0.10 -19.77
CA LEU A 787 30.87 -0.76 -20.41
C LEU A 787 31.06 -0.87 -21.92
N LEU A 788 31.59 0.18 -22.57
CA LEU A 788 31.91 0.16 -24.01
C LEU A 788 33.04 -0.83 -24.34
N GLU A 789 34.08 -0.89 -23.49
CA GLU A 789 35.16 -1.88 -23.60
C GLU A 789 34.60 -3.31 -23.56
N VAL A 790 33.76 -3.61 -22.56
CA VAL A 790 33.12 -4.93 -22.40
C VAL A 790 32.17 -5.24 -23.57
N TRP A 791 31.42 -4.26 -24.05
CA TRP A 791 30.56 -4.43 -25.22
C TRP A 791 31.34 -4.87 -26.45
N SER A 792 32.50 -4.24 -26.65
CA SER A 792 33.35 -4.37 -27.84
C SER A 792 34.30 -5.57 -27.76
N ALA A 793 34.32 -6.30 -26.65
CA ALA A 793 35.15 -7.49 -26.50
C ALA A 793 34.80 -8.56 -27.56
N PRO A 794 35.81 -9.25 -28.14
CA PRO A 794 35.58 -10.36 -29.04
C PRO A 794 34.81 -11.49 -28.33
N ASP A 795 33.95 -12.19 -29.06
CA ASP A 795 33.13 -13.31 -28.56
C ASP A 795 32.30 -13.01 -27.30
N GLN A 796 31.92 -11.74 -27.11
CA GLN A 796 31.15 -11.31 -25.95
C GLN A 796 29.75 -11.97 -25.91
N HIS A 797 29.49 -12.74 -24.85
CA HIS A 797 28.21 -13.45 -24.66
C HIS A 797 26.99 -12.50 -24.68
N ARG A 798 25.94 -12.88 -25.42
CA ARG A 798 24.73 -12.07 -25.66
C ARG A 798 24.08 -11.49 -24.39
N ASP A 799 23.96 -12.30 -23.34
CA ASP A 799 23.37 -11.85 -22.06
C ASP A 799 24.17 -10.74 -21.37
N VAL A 800 25.50 -10.74 -21.54
CA VAL A 800 26.36 -9.68 -21.01
C VAL A 800 26.18 -8.42 -21.86
N ARG A 801 26.17 -8.54 -23.20
CA ARG A 801 25.82 -7.40 -24.09
C ARG A 801 24.47 -6.80 -23.71
N ARG A 802 23.45 -7.64 -23.49
CA ARG A 802 22.13 -7.21 -23.04
C ARG A 802 22.19 -6.46 -21.70
N ALA A 803 22.97 -6.95 -20.74
CA ALA A 803 23.18 -6.27 -19.47
C ALA A 803 23.90 -4.93 -19.64
N VAL A 804 24.90 -4.86 -20.52
CA VAL A 804 25.67 -3.64 -20.83
C VAL A 804 24.77 -2.59 -21.47
N ALA A 805 23.97 -2.95 -22.48
CA ALA A 805 22.98 -2.05 -23.08
C ALA A 805 21.97 -1.57 -22.02
N ALA A 806 21.50 -2.47 -21.15
CA ALA A 806 20.58 -2.09 -20.08
C ALA A 806 21.19 -1.11 -19.07
N ALA A 807 22.49 -1.25 -18.77
CA ALA A 807 23.26 -0.38 -17.88
C ALA A 807 23.61 0.97 -18.51
N ALA A 808 23.98 1.00 -19.80
CA ALA A 808 24.35 2.22 -20.53
C ALA A 808 23.23 3.27 -20.50
N ARG A 809 21.96 2.86 -20.50
CA ARG A 809 20.78 3.74 -20.34
C ARG A 809 20.80 4.61 -19.08
N LEU A 810 21.58 4.21 -18.08
CA LEU A 810 21.73 5.01 -16.88
C LEU A 810 22.74 6.15 -17.15
N HIS A 811 23.76 5.97 -17.99
CA HIS A 811 24.88 6.89 -18.18
C HIS A 811 24.74 7.81 -19.40
N LEU A 812 23.54 8.34 -19.67
CA LEU A 812 23.26 9.13 -20.87
C LEU A 812 24.05 10.45 -20.99
N ASP A 813 24.72 10.90 -19.94
CA ASP A 813 25.61 12.07 -19.98
C ASP A 813 27.02 11.74 -20.49
N ASP A 814 27.34 10.45 -20.65
CA ASP A 814 28.64 9.98 -21.15
C ASP A 814 28.52 9.53 -22.61
N PRO A 815 29.32 10.09 -23.54
CA PRO A 815 29.33 9.69 -24.94
C PRO A 815 29.55 8.19 -25.17
N ALA A 816 30.35 7.51 -24.33
CA ALA A 816 30.61 6.08 -24.47
C ALA A 816 29.34 5.24 -24.25
N ALA A 817 28.39 5.73 -23.44
CA ALA A 817 27.10 5.07 -23.25
C ALA A 817 26.24 5.16 -24.52
N TRP A 818 26.27 6.28 -25.23
CA TRP A 818 25.54 6.44 -26.50
C TRP A 818 26.05 5.50 -27.57
N GLU A 819 27.37 5.36 -27.70
CA GLU A 819 27.98 4.42 -28.66
C GLU A 819 27.52 2.96 -28.42
N VAL A 820 27.40 2.55 -27.16
CA VAL A 820 26.81 1.24 -26.80
C VAL A 820 25.35 1.17 -27.22
N LEU A 821 24.54 2.19 -26.92
CA LEU A 821 23.11 2.19 -27.18
C LEU A 821 22.77 2.19 -28.67
N GLU A 822 23.50 2.96 -29.48
CA GLU A 822 23.35 3.01 -30.93
C GLU A 822 23.66 1.65 -31.57
N ARG A 823 24.78 1.02 -31.18
CA ARG A 823 25.13 -0.34 -31.63
C ARG A 823 24.10 -1.38 -31.16
N ALA A 824 23.61 -1.24 -29.94
CA ALA A 824 22.61 -2.14 -29.38
C ALA A 824 21.27 -2.06 -30.11
N ALA A 825 20.85 -0.86 -30.54
CA ALA A 825 19.59 -0.65 -31.24
C ALA A 825 19.51 -1.41 -32.58
N VAL A 826 20.64 -1.60 -33.27
CA VAL A 826 20.73 -2.36 -34.54
C VAL A 826 21.14 -3.83 -34.35
N THR A 827 21.32 -4.30 -33.11
CA THR A 827 21.70 -5.69 -32.82
C THR A 827 20.48 -6.47 -32.33
N PRO A 828 19.86 -7.37 -33.14
CA PRO A 828 18.56 -7.98 -32.84
C PRO A 828 18.47 -8.67 -31.47
N GLU A 829 19.52 -9.38 -31.05
CA GLU A 829 19.54 -10.14 -29.79
C GLU A 829 19.40 -9.26 -28.52
N VAL A 830 19.69 -7.96 -28.62
CA VAL A 830 19.81 -7.05 -27.48
C VAL A 830 19.04 -5.74 -27.65
N ALA A 831 18.59 -5.40 -28.85
CA ALA A 831 17.81 -4.19 -29.15
C ALA A 831 16.63 -3.96 -28.21
N THR A 832 15.93 -5.04 -27.82
CA THR A 832 14.78 -4.95 -26.91
C THR A 832 15.15 -4.47 -25.49
N ALA A 833 16.43 -4.51 -25.10
CA ALA A 833 16.89 -3.96 -23.81
C ALA A 833 16.66 -2.44 -23.69
N LEU A 834 16.58 -1.72 -24.82
CA LEU A 834 16.38 -0.28 -24.85
C LEU A 834 14.95 0.14 -24.52
N LEU A 835 13.97 -0.75 -24.74
CA LEU A 835 12.55 -0.44 -24.68
C LEU A 835 11.99 -0.34 -23.24
N HIS A 836 12.71 -0.85 -22.26
CA HIS A 836 12.25 -0.93 -20.86
C HIS A 836 12.57 0.32 -20.02
N LEU A 837 12.87 1.46 -20.66
CA LEU A 837 13.18 2.70 -19.94
C LEU A 837 11.94 3.60 -19.88
N PRO A 838 11.37 3.87 -18.69
CA PRO A 838 10.27 4.82 -18.57
C PRO A 838 10.73 6.22 -19.01
N VAL A 839 9.92 6.90 -19.84
CA VAL A 839 10.22 8.24 -20.34
C VAL A 839 10.58 9.22 -19.22
N GLY A 840 9.85 9.16 -18.10
CA GLY A 840 10.08 10.05 -16.95
C GLY A 840 11.42 9.85 -16.23
N THR A 841 12.18 8.79 -16.53
CA THR A 841 13.53 8.58 -15.99
C THR A 841 14.64 9.10 -16.90
N VAL A 842 14.29 9.65 -18.07
CA VAL A 842 15.24 10.25 -19.01
C VAL A 842 15.18 11.77 -18.90
N ALA A 843 16.34 12.39 -18.72
CA ALA A 843 16.51 13.83 -18.68
C ALA A 843 15.96 14.46 -19.96
N GLY A 844 15.32 15.63 -19.87
CA GLY A 844 14.71 16.32 -21.01
C GLY A 844 15.63 16.42 -22.24
N ARG A 845 16.90 16.79 -22.01
CA ARG A 845 17.97 16.89 -23.01
C ARG A 845 18.25 15.62 -23.82
N HIS A 846 17.92 14.45 -23.27
CA HIS A 846 18.21 13.14 -23.86
C HIS A 846 16.97 12.46 -24.46
N ARG A 847 15.77 13.03 -24.30
CA ARG A 847 14.52 12.34 -24.70
C ARG A 847 14.39 12.19 -26.22
N GLU A 848 14.75 13.20 -26.99
CA GLU A 848 14.71 13.14 -28.46
C GLU A 848 15.75 12.16 -29.04
N PRO A 849 17.05 12.24 -28.67
CA PRO A 849 18.01 11.23 -29.10
C PRO A 849 17.62 9.79 -28.69
N TYR A 850 17.08 9.62 -27.48
CA TYR A 850 16.63 8.29 -27.03
C TYR A 850 15.37 7.81 -27.76
N ALA A 851 14.46 8.71 -28.12
CA ALA A 851 13.29 8.40 -28.93
C ALA A 851 13.69 7.87 -30.32
N ALA A 852 14.76 8.43 -30.90
CA ALA A 852 15.31 7.94 -32.17
C ALA A 852 15.80 6.47 -32.06
N LEU A 853 16.41 6.07 -30.94
CA LEU A 853 16.78 4.68 -30.70
C LEU A 853 15.55 3.76 -30.60
N VAL A 854 14.50 4.18 -29.90
CA VAL A 854 13.25 3.41 -29.79
C VAL A 854 12.59 3.26 -31.15
N HIS A 855 12.59 4.33 -31.96
CA HIS A 855 12.10 4.32 -33.34
C HIS A 855 12.91 3.34 -34.21
N LEU A 856 14.23 3.33 -34.09
CA LEU A 856 15.09 2.38 -34.82
C LEU A 856 14.75 0.92 -34.48
N VAL A 857 14.53 0.60 -33.19
CA VAL A 857 14.10 -0.74 -32.76
C VAL A 857 12.70 -1.09 -33.28
N ALA A 858 11.80 -0.11 -33.41
CA ALA A 858 10.47 -0.30 -33.98
C ALA A 858 10.51 -0.63 -35.49
N GLY A 859 11.57 -0.23 -36.18
CA GLY A 859 11.83 -0.52 -37.59
C GLY A 859 12.69 -1.76 -37.86
N ALA A 860 12.95 -2.60 -36.85
CA ALA A 860 13.79 -3.79 -37.01
C ALA A 860 13.22 -4.80 -38.02
N ASP A 861 14.11 -5.51 -38.74
CA ASP A 861 13.70 -6.53 -39.72
C ASP A 861 13.02 -7.73 -39.04
N ASP A 862 13.44 -8.08 -37.82
CA ASP A 862 12.82 -9.12 -37.01
C ASP A 862 11.43 -8.66 -36.49
N PRO A 863 10.33 -9.32 -36.88
CA PRO A 863 8.98 -8.87 -36.52
C PRO A 863 8.69 -8.89 -35.02
N ASP A 864 9.31 -9.79 -34.25
CA ASP A 864 9.10 -9.86 -32.81
C ASP A 864 9.76 -8.68 -32.08
N THR A 865 10.96 -8.30 -32.49
CA THR A 865 11.65 -7.10 -32.03
C THR A 865 10.90 -5.82 -32.41
N ALA A 866 10.51 -5.69 -33.68
CA ALA A 866 9.76 -4.54 -34.19
C ALA A 866 8.42 -4.36 -33.45
N ARG A 867 7.68 -5.45 -33.19
CA ARG A 867 6.42 -5.41 -32.43
C ARG A 867 6.59 -4.84 -31.02
N LEU A 868 7.68 -5.18 -30.34
CA LEU A 868 7.98 -4.60 -29.02
C LEU A 868 8.39 -3.13 -29.15
N GLY A 869 9.18 -2.78 -30.16
CA GLY A 869 9.57 -1.41 -30.46
C GLY A 869 8.37 -0.51 -30.74
N LEU A 870 7.44 -0.93 -31.61
CA LEU A 870 6.20 -0.21 -31.93
C LEU A 870 5.35 0.07 -30.69
N ARG A 871 5.20 -0.92 -29.80
CA ARG A 871 4.47 -0.74 -28.53
C ARG A 871 5.12 0.32 -27.63
N ALA A 872 6.46 0.35 -27.57
CA ALA A 872 7.18 1.35 -26.80
C ALA A 872 7.13 2.74 -27.45
N LEU A 873 7.23 2.81 -28.78
CA LEU A 873 7.31 4.04 -29.57
C LEU A 873 6.15 4.99 -29.30
N ALA A 874 4.94 4.47 -29.06
CA ALA A 874 3.78 5.29 -28.71
C ALA A 874 4.08 6.30 -27.60
N ALA A 875 4.77 5.87 -26.53
CA ALA A 875 5.13 6.72 -25.41
C ALA A 875 6.20 7.78 -25.73
N TRP A 876 6.96 7.59 -26.81
CA TRP A 876 8.10 8.41 -27.22
C TRP A 876 7.79 9.36 -28.39
N LEU A 877 6.66 9.19 -29.08
CA LEU A 877 6.27 10.05 -30.21
C LEU A 877 6.30 11.58 -29.94
N PRO A 878 6.02 12.11 -28.73
CA PRO A 878 6.18 13.54 -28.47
C PRO A 878 7.60 14.08 -28.74
N TRP A 879 8.62 13.22 -28.68
CA TRP A 879 10.02 13.56 -28.95
C TRP A 879 10.53 12.99 -30.29
N ARG A 880 9.65 12.33 -31.05
CA ARG A 880 9.93 11.82 -32.41
C ARG A 880 8.64 11.82 -33.25
N PRO A 881 8.05 13.00 -33.52
CA PRO A 881 6.73 13.10 -34.13
C PRO A 881 6.70 12.60 -35.59
N ASP A 882 7.83 12.67 -36.30
CA ASP A 882 8.03 12.16 -37.65
C ASP A 882 7.79 10.64 -37.77
N ALA A 883 8.10 9.87 -36.72
CA ALA A 883 7.89 8.42 -36.66
C ALA A 883 6.41 8.01 -36.81
N VAL A 884 5.48 8.94 -36.63
CA VAL A 884 4.04 8.67 -36.87
C VAL A 884 3.76 8.32 -38.33
N ASN A 885 4.56 8.83 -39.28
CA ASN A 885 4.39 8.51 -40.69
C ASN A 885 4.68 7.04 -40.99
N ASP A 886 5.65 6.46 -40.30
CA ASP A 886 5.98 5.03 -40.42
C ASP A 886 4.89 4.14 -39.82
N LEU A 887 4.25 4.60 -38.73
CA LEU A 887 3.07 3.92 -38.18
C LEU A 887 1.91 3.93 -39.18
N VAL A 888 1.62 5.09 -39.78
CA VAL A 888 0.59 5.23 -40.83
C VAL A 888 0.90 4.31 -42.00
N ALA A 889 2.14 4.33 -42.51
CA ALA A 889 2.58 3.50 -43.63
C ALA A 889 2.47 1.99 -43.30
N THR A 890 2.88 1.58 -42.10
CA THR A 890 2.81 0.17 -41.66
C THR A 890 1.37 -0.34 -41.54
N VAL A 891 0.43 0.52 -41.09
CA VAL A 891 -0.99 0.15 -41.00
C VAL A 891 -1.65 0.13 -42.37
N ALA A 892 -1.30 1.07 -43.26
CA ALA A 892 -1.83 1.15 -44.62
C ALA A 892 -1.29 0.04 -45.55
N ASP A 893 -0.04 -0.42 -45.35
CA ASP A 893 0.57 -1.47 -46.16
C ASP A 893 -0.03 -2.84 -45.85
N LEU A 894 -0.91 -3.30 -46.74
CA LEU A 894 -1.63 -4.56 -46.61
C LEU A 894 -0.70 -5.79 -46.69
N THR A 895 0.56 -5.66 -47.10
CA THR A 895 1.54 -6.76 -47.11
C THR A 895 2.17 -7.02 -45.73
N ARG A 896 2.18 -6.01 -44.85
CA ARG A 896 2.76 -6.07 -43.48
C ARG A 896 1.82 -6.76 -42.48
N THR A 897 1.62 -8.06 -42.60
CA THR A 897 0.62 -8.81 -41.81
C THR A 897 0.98 -8.98 -40.33
N ALA A 898 2.26 -9.03 -39.97
CA ALA A 898 2.71 -9.27 -38.59
C ALA A 898 2.67 -8.02 -37.68
N LEU A 899 2.82 -6.82 -38.24
CA LEU A 899 3.11 -5.60 -37.48
C LEU A 899 1.92 -4.64 -37.34
N TRP A 900 0.97 -4.67 -38.28
CA TRP A 900 -0.07 -3.63 -38.39
C TRP A 900 -0.93 -3.44 -37.13
N ARG A 901 -1.21 -4.50 -36.34
CA ARG A 901 -1.98 -4.36 -35.09
C ARG A 901 -1.22 -3.59 -34.03
N ALA A 902 0.08 -3.88 -33.88
CA ALA A 902 0.94 -3.17 -32.94
C ALA A 902 1.13 -1.72 -33.38
N ALA A 903 1.31 -1.47 -34.69
CA ALA A 903 1.39 -0.14 -35.25
C ALA A 903 0.07 0.64 -35.07
N SER A 904 -1.09 0.02 -35.28
CA SER A 904 -2.41 0.63 -35.08
C SER A 904 -2.63 1.02 -33.61
N THR A 905 -2.29 0.12 -32.67
CA THR A 905 -2.36 0.44 -31.23
C THR A 905 -1.45 1.61 -30.89
N ALA A 906 -0.20 1.58 -31.37
CA ALA A 906 0.76 2.65 -31.15
C ALA A 906 0.33 3.98 -31.78
N LEU A 907 -0.35 3.93 -32.93
CA LEU A 907 -0.90 5.09 -33.62
C LEU A 907 -2.04 5.73 -32.82
N VAL A 908 -2.97 4.93 -32.30
CA VAL A 908 -4.10 5.42 -31.48
C VAL A 908 -3.59 6.03 -30.17
N GLU A 909 -2.68 5.35 -29.46
CA GLU A 909 -2.09 5.86 -28.24
C GLU A 909 -1.19 7.08 -28.50
N GLY A 910 -0.40 7.03 -29.56
CA GLY A 910 0.55 8.04 -29.97
C GLY A 910 -0.10 9.34 -30.44
N SER A 911 -1.18 9.24 -31.24
CA SER A 911 -2.04 10.37 -31.63
C SER A 911 -2.59 11.11 -30.40
N ALA A 912 -2.83 10.36 -29.31
CA ALA A 912 -3.22 10.94 -28.04
C ALA A 912 -2.15 11.85 -27.42
N LEU A 913 -0.88 11.47 -27.57
CA LEU A 913 0.26 12.12 -26.95
C LEU A 913 0.78 13.31 -27.77
N ILE A 914 0.74 13.23 -29.10
CA ILE A 914 1.15 14.34 -30.00
C ILE A 914 0.05 15.40 -30.20
N GLY A 915 -1.14 15.24 -29.61
CA GLY A 915 -2.20 16.24 -29.72
C GLY A 915 -2.96 16.28 -31.05
N SER A 916 -2.75 15.32 -31.97
CA SER A 916 -3.31 15.36 -33.34
C SER A 916 -4.19 14.15 -33.68
N ALA A 917 -5.26 14.37 -34.44
CA ALA A 917 -6.08 13.32 -35.02
C ALA A 917 -5.70 12.99 -36.49
N ASP A 918 -4.89 13.84 -37.13
CA ASP A 918 -4.52 13.72 -38.54
C ASP A 918 -3.93 12.35 -38.92
N PRO A 919 -3.04 11.72 -38.11
CA PRO A 919 -2.50 10.41 -38.47
C PRO A 919 -3.57 9.31 -38.53
N LEU A 920 -4.59 9.36 -37.66
CA LEU A 920 -5.72 8.43 -37.69
C LEU A 920 -6.56 8.65 -38.96
N VAL A 921 -6.84 9.91 -39.29
CA VAL A 921 -7.61 10.31 -40.48
C VAL A 921 -6.90 9.89 -41.76
N ARG A 922 -5.59 10.15 -41.89
CA ARG A 922 -4.79 9.74 -43.05
C ARG A 922 -4.76 8.23 -43.22
N THR A 923 -4.58 7.48 -42.13
CA THR A 923 -4.61 6.01 -42.15
C THR A 923 -5.96 5.51 -42.63
N ALA A 924 -7.06 6.05 -42.10
CA ALA A 924 -8.40 5.65 -42.47
C ALA A 924 -8.72 5.96 -43.93
N ARG A 925 -8.37 7.16 -44.43
CA ARG A 925 -8.52 7.52 -45.85
C ARG A 925 -7.72 6.60 -46.77
N SER A 926 -6.48 6.26 -46.37
CA SER A 926 -5.65 5.32 -47.13
C SER A 926 -6.31 3.93 -47.19
N LEU A 927 -6.80 3.42 -46.06
CA LEU A 927 -7.47 2.12 -45.99
C LEU A 927 -8.77 2.09 -46.81
N VAL A 928 -9.57 3.17 -46.79
CA VAL A 928 -10.76 3.32 -47.63
C VAL A 928 -10.39 3.27 -49.12
N THR A 929 -9.31 3.94 -49.50
CA THR A 929 -8.87 4.02 -50.91
C THR A 929 -8.46 2.65 -51.46
N VAL A 930 -7.85 1.80 -50.64
CA VAL A 930 -7.37 0.46 -51.04
C VAL A 930 -8.37 -0.67 -50.71
N ASP A 931 -9.59 -0.36 -50.28
CA ASP A 931 -10.64 -1.34 -49.95
C ASP A 931 -11.40 -1.84 -51.19
N ASP A 932 -10.66 -2.28 -52.21
CA ASP A 932 -11.17 -2.69 -53.53
C ASP A 932 -11.45 -4.21 -53.66
N GLY A 933 -11.11 -5.00 -52.63
CA GLY A 933 -11.26 -6.46 -52.64
C GLY A 933 -10.22 -7.22 -53.47
N SER A 934 -9.23 -6.52 -54.04
CA SER A 934 -8.19 -7.12 -54.89
C SER A 934 -7.30 -8.17 -54.19
N LEU A 935 -7.30 -8.18 -52.86
CA LEU A 935 -6.52 -9.09 -52.03
C LEU A 935 -7.36 -10.16 -51.31
N ASP A 936 -8.62 -10.34 -51.71
CA ASP A 936 -9.53 -11.32 -51.11
C ASP A 936 -9.19 -12.75 -51.58
N GLY A 937 -9.11 -13.69 -50.63
CA GLY A 937 -8.77 -15.09 -50.87
C GLY A 937 -8.87 -15.97 -49.62
N PRO A 938 -8.61 -17.29 -49.71
CA PRO A 938 -8.86 -18.23 -48.61
C PRO A 938 -8.08 -17.95 -47.31
N SER A 939 -6.92 -17.28 -47.42
CA SER A 939 -6.09 -16.89 -46.27
C SER A 939 -6.28 -15.43 -45.84
N ARG A 940 -7.05 -14.62 -46.58
CA ARG A 940 -7.23 -13.18 -46.35
C ARG A 940 -8.59 -12.69 -46.87
N ASP A 941 -9.41 -12.12 -46.00
CA ASP A 941 -10.74 -11.61 -46.37
C ASP A 941 -10.88 -10.12 -46.04
N ARG A 942 -11.08 -9.26 -47.05
CA ARG A 942 -11.27 -7.81 -46.90
C ARG A 942 -10.25 -7.15 -45.96
N PRO A 943 -8.94 -7.31 -46.17
CA PRO A 943 -7.93 -6.90 -45.21
C PRO A 943 -7.94 -5.39 -44.89
N ALA A 944 -8.21 -4.53 -45.87
CA ALA A 944 -8.32 -3.09 -45.66
C ALA A 944 -9.50 -2.74 -44.73
N ARG A 945 -10.67 -3.33 -45.00
CA ARG A 945 -11.86 -3.23 -44.14
C ARG A 945 -11.61 -3.72 -42.72
N GLN A 946 -10.96 -4.88 -42.54
CA GLN A 946 -10.66 -5.42 -41.22
C GLN A 946 -9.74 -4.47 -40.41
N ARG A 947 -8.70 -3.93 -41.05
CA ARG A 947 -7.79 -2.97 -40.40
C ARG A 947 -8.50 -1.66 -40.03
N LEU A 948 -9.40 -1.18 -40.89
CA LEU A 948 -10.20 0.01 -40.60
C LEU A 948 -11.15 -0.24 -39.42
N SER A 949 -11.83 -1.40 -39.37
CA SER A 949 -12.68 -1.78 -38.24
C SER A 949 -11.90 -1.86 -36.92
N GLU A 950 -10.68 -2.42 -36.93
CA GLU A 950 -9.80 -2.45 -35.76
C GLU A 950 -9.39 -1.03 -35.33
N LEU A 951 -9.01 -0.15 -36.28
CA LEU A 951 -8.64 1.24 -35.99
C LEU A 951 -9.81 2.01 -35.34
N VAL A 952 -11.03 1.82 -35.87
CA VAL A 952 -12.27 2.39 -35.33
C VAL A 952 -12.53 1.86 -33.93
N GLY A 953 -12.51 0.54 -33.74
CA GLY A 953 -12.73 -0.11 -32.44
C GLY A 953 -11.71 0.33 -31.38
N ALA A 954 -10.42 0.37 -31.74
CA ALA A 954 -9.36 0.85 -30.86
C ALA A 954 -9.53 2.33 -30.49
N THR A 955 -9.95 3.17 -31.45
CA THR A 955 -10.22 4.61 -31.21
C THR A 955 -11.42 4.80 -30.28
N CYS A 956 -12.52 4.07 -30.48
CA CYS A 956 -13.69 4.11 -29.60
C CYS A 956 -13.35 3.63 -28.18
N ALA A 957 -12.63 2.51 -28.06
CA ALA A 957 -12.14 2.02 -26.77
C ALA A 957 -11.22 3.03 -26.08
N ALA A 958 -10.40 3.76 -26.86
CA ALA A 958 -9.55 4.82 -26.34
C ALA A 958 -10.36 6.05 -25.91
N ALA A 959 -11.42 6.43 -26.66
CA ALA A 959 -12.33 7.54 -26.37
C ALA A 959 -13.13 7.33 -25.07
N ALA A 960 -13.61 6.10 -24.83
CA ALA A 960 -14.22 5.71 -23.55
C ALA A 960 -13.27 5.97 -22.36
N ARG A 961 -11.96 5.81 -22.57
CA ARG A 961 -10.92 5.99 -21.55
C ARG A 961 -10.40 7.41 -21.39
N HIS A 962 -10.71 8.42 -22.22
CA HIS A 962 -10.22 9.80 -21.97
C HIS A 962 -10.96 10.89 -22.79
N PRO A 963 -11.35 12.05 -22.20
CA PRO A 963 -11.98 13.16 -22.92
C PRO A 963 -11.20 13.62 -24.17
N ASP A 964 -9.89 13.86 -24.06
CA ASP A 964 -9.10 14.28 -25.24
C ASP A 964 -9.10 13.27 -26.39
N ARG A 965 -9.33 11.99 -26.10
CA ARG A 965 -9.40 10.94 -27.13
C ARG A 965 -10.76 10.98 -27.85
N ARG A 966 -11.80 11.54 -27.24
CA ARG A 966 -13.14 11.73 -27.85
C ARG A 966 -13.11 12.73 -29.00
N ARG A 967 -12.43 13.87 -28.84
CA ARG A 967 -12.24 14.84 -29.95
C ARG A 967 -11.60 14.19 -31.18
N ARG A 968 -10.69 13.24 -30.97
CA ARG A 968 -10.03 12.49 -32.05
C ARG A 968 -10.96 11.46 -32.68
N ALA A 969 -11.79 10.79 -31.88
CA ALA A 969 -12.86 9.94 -32.41
C ALA A 969 -13.81 10.75 -33.31
N GLY A 970 -14.24 11.94 -32.88
CA GLY A 970 -15.09 12.82 -33.70
C GLY A 970 -14.42 13.27 -35.00
N ALA A 971 -13.14 13.67 -34.96
CA ALA A 971 -12.39 14.05 -36.17
C ALA A 971 -12.21 12.86 -37.14
N LEU A 972 -11.96 11.66 -36.63
CA LEU A 972 -11.91 10.45 -37.43
C LEU A 972 -13.30 10.11 -38.01
N GLY A 973 -14.36 10.29 -37.22
CA GLY A 973 -15.74 10.08 -37.64
C GLY A 973 -16.10 11.00 -38.81
N GLN A 974 -15.80 12.29 -38.68
CA GLN A 974 -16.02 13.28 -39.73
C GLN A 974 -15.32 12.91 -41.05
N ALA A 975 -14.10 12.37 -40.98
CA ALA A 975 -13.36 11.94 -42.17
C ALA A 975 -13.96 10.71 -42.87
N LEU A 976 -14.81 9.95 -42.18
CA LEU A 976 -15.40 8.69 -42.66
C LEU A 976 -16.88 8.82 -43.05
N GLU A 977 -17.53 9.96 -42.82
CA GLU A 977 -18.99 10.14 -43.03
C GLU A 977 -19.47 9.69 -44.42
N GLN A 978 -18.73 10.07 -45.48
CA GLN A 978 -19.11 9.74 -46.86
C GLN A 978 -18.74 8.30 -47.25
N ALA A 979 -17.60 7.79 -46.78
CA ALA A 979 -17.06 6.52 -47.23
C ALA A 979 -17.55 5.33 -46.41
N ARG A 980 -17.74 5.52 -45.09
CA ARG A 980 -18.07 4.49 -44.09
C ARG A 980 -18.98 5.08 -43.02
N PRO A 981 -20.25 5.40 -43.35
CA PRO A 981 -21.21 5.96 -42.40
C PRO A 981 -21.43 5.05 -41.17
N ASP A 982 -21.30 3.72 -41.35
CA ASP A 982 -21.33 2.71 -40.28
C ASP A 982 -20.22 2.91 -39.23
N ALA A 983 -19.01 3.27 -39.66
CA ALA A 983 -17.91 3.57 -38.75
C ALA A 983 -18.00 4.98 -38.16
N ALA A 984 -18.41 5.96 -38.99
CA ALA A 984 -18.53 7.35 -38.59
C ALA A 984 -19.54 7.54 -37.45
N LEU A 985 -20.72 6.88 -37.53
CA LEU A 985 -21.75 6.99 -36.48
C LEU A 985 -21.24 6.47 -35.13
N VAL A 986 -20.50 5.35 -35.11
CA VAL A 986 -19.97 4.76 -33.86
C VAL A 986 -18.89 5.67 -33.26
N LEU A 987 -18.06 6.28 -34.11
CA LEU A 987 -17.04 7.24 -33.68
C LEU A 987 -17.64 8.53 -33.12
N HIS A 988 -18.70 9.06 -33.75
CA HIS A 988 -19.42 10.22 -33.22
C HIS A 988 -20.11 9.91 -31.90
N ALA A 989 -20.72 8.74 -31.77
CA ALA A 989 -21.29 8.28 -30.51
C ALA A 989 -20.23 8.13 -29.39
N ALA A 990 -19.05 7.59 -29.73
CA ALA A 990 -17.92 7.50 -28.79
C ALA A 990 -17.30 8.87 -28.46
N ALA A 991 -17.50 9.88 -29.32
CA ALA A 991 -17.03 11.25 -29.12
C ALA A 991 -17.93 12.06 -28.17
N LEU A 992 -19.15 11.57 -27.87
CA LEU A 992 -20.10 12.26 -26.99
C LEU A 992 -19.50 12.48 -25.58
N ASP A 993 -19.63 13.70 -25.08
CA ASP A 993 -19.32 14.06 -23.70
C ASP A 993 -20.58 14.47 -22.95
N GLN A 994 -21.06 15.69 -23.17
CA GLN A 994 -22.42 16.09 -22.84
C GLN A 994 -23.13 16.27 -24.18
N PRO A 995 -23.97 15.31 -24.61
CA PRO A 995 -24.51 15.31 -25.95
C PRO A 995 -25.37 16.56 -26.17
N GLY A 996 -24.97 17.39 -27.15
CA GLY A 996 -25.82 18.44 -27.68
C GLY A 996 -26.72 17.90 -28.79
N VAL A 997 -27.83 18.60 -29.05
CA VAL A 997 -28.77 18.25 -30.13
C VAL A 997 -28.04 18.15 -31.48
N ALA A 998 -27.10 19.06 -31.75
CA ALA A 998 -26.32 19.05 -32.99
C ALA A 998 -25.45 17.79 -33.17
N ASP A 999 -24.90 17.25 -32.09
CA ASP A 999 -24.09 16.03 -32.13
C ASP A 999 -24.96 14.80 -32.42
N LEU A 1000 -26.13 14.74 -31.80
CA LEU A 1000 -27.11 13.68 -32.00
C LEU A 1000 -27.75 13.73 -33.40
N GLU A 1001 -28.07 14.92 -33.89
CA GLU A 1001 -28.56 15.13 -35.25
C GLU A 1001 -27.55 14.64 -36.29
N ARG A 1002 -26.25 14.91 -36.08
CA ARG A 1002 -25.20 14.37 -36.97
C ARG A 1002 -25.23 12.84 -37.01
N ILE A 1003 -25.38 12.18 -35.86
CA ILE A 1003 -25.51 10.70 -35.80
C ILE A 1003 -26.78 10.25 -36.53
N CYS A 1004 -27.91 10.92 -36.33
CA CYS A 1004 -29.18 10.58 -36.96
C CYS A 1004 -29.14 10.75 -38.49
N VAL A 1005 -28.48 11.77 -39.00
CA VAL A 1005 -28.30 12.01 -40.45
C VAL A 1005 -27.48 10.89 -41.10
N LEU A 1006 -26.46 10.37 -40.42
CA LEU A 1006 -25.67 9.23 -40.90
C LEU A 1006 -26.43 7.90 -40.84
N ALA A 1007 -27.46 7.83 -39.98
CA ALA A 1007 -28.30 6.67 -39.78
C ALA A 1007 -29.49 6.63 -40.77
N ASP A 1008 -29.20 6.78 -42.06
CA ASP A 1008 -30.18 6.92 -43.15
C ASP A 1008 -31.00 5.65 -43.46
N ARG A 1009 -30.66 4.50 -42.85
CA ARG A 1009 -31.23 3.17 -43.11
C ARG A 1009 -31.46 2.40 -41.81
N PRO A 1010 -32.40 1.43 -41.77
CA PRO A 1010 -32.75 0.70 -40.54
C PRO A 1010 -31.57 0.07 -39.78
N LEU A 1011 -30.64 -0.59 -40.50
CA LEU A 1011 -29.46 -1.19 -39.86
C LEU A 1011 -28.55 -0.14 -39.20
N LEU A 1012 -28.39 1.04 -39.82
CA LEU A 1012 -27.57 2.12 -39.28
C LEU A 1012 -28.28 2.86 -38.13
N ALA A 1013 -29.62 2.98 -38.19
CA ALA A 1013 -30.43 3.51 -37.09
C ALA A 1013 -30.34 2.63 -35.83
N HIS A 1014 -30.40 1.30 -36.00
CA HIS A 1014 -30.15 0.39 -34.89
C HIS A 1014 -28.70 0.44 -34.37
N ALA A 1015 -27.71 0.57 -35.26
CA ALA A 1015 -26.32 0.76 -34.86
C ALA A 1015 -26.11 2.07 -34.09
N ALA A 1016 -26.79 3.16 -34.48
CA ALA A 1016 -26.76 4.44 -33.79
C ALA A 1016 -27.36 4.36 -32.38
N GLN A 1017 -28.52 3.70 -32.24
CA GLN A 1017 -29.12 3.40 -30.95
C GLN A 1017 -28.13 2.68 -30.03
N ARG A 1018 -27.54 1.59 -30.51
CA ARG A 1018 -26.59 0.80 -29.71
C ARG A 1018 -25.34 1.59 -29.36
N ALA A 1019 -24.77 2.33 -30.31
CA ALA A 1019 -23.56 3.11 -30.07
C ALA A 1019 -23.79 4.24 -29.06
N VAL A 1020 -24.94 4.93 -29.12
CA VAL A 1020 -25.33 5.93 -28.12
C VAL A 1020 -25.62 5.27 -26.77
N ALA A 1021 -26.34 4.16 -26.74
CA ALA A 1021 -26.62 3.41 -25.52
C ALA A 1021 -25.32 2.93 -24.84
N ASP A 1022 -24.39 2.31 -25.57
CA ASP A 1022 -23.09 1.85 -25.06
C ASP A 1022 -22.25 3.04 -24.56
N SER A 1023 -22.30 4.17 -25.28
CA SER A 1023 -21.60 5.40 -24.90
C SER A 1023 -22.10 5.95 -23.57
N LEU A 1024 -23.42 6.00 -23.36
CA LEU A 1024 -24.06 6.48 -22.14
C LEU A 1024 -23.99 5.47 -20.99
N ALA A 1025 -24.14 4.17 -21.26
CA ALA A 1025 -24.03 3.11 -20.25
C ALA A 1025 -22.61 3.00 -19.68
N GLY A 1026 -21.58 3.19 -20.52
CA GLY A 1026 -20.18 3.17 -20.09
C GLY A 1026 -19.73 4.41 -19.32
N ALA A 1027 -20.56 5.47 -19.30
CA ALA A 1027 -20.30 6.73 -18.61
C ALA A 1027 -21.63 7.47 -18.34
N PRO A 1028 -22.41 7.03 -17.34
CA PRO A 1028 -23.73 7.59 -17.05
C PRO A 1028 -23.69 9.08 -16.71
N ASP A 1029 -22.52 9.57 -16.31
CA ASP A 1029 -22.17 10.97 -16.07
C ASP A 1029 -22.28 11.88 -17.30
N ARG A 1030 -22.32 11.31 -18.51
CA ARG A 1030 -22.48 12.03 -19.78
C ARG A 1030 -23.84 12.67 -19.97
N LEU A 1031 -24.85 12.21 -19.23
CA LEU A 1031 -26.20 12.76 -19.26
C LEU A 1031 -26.58 13.27 -17.86
N PRO A 1032 -26.23 14.52 -17.51
CA PRO A 1032 -26.50 15.05 -16.18
C PRO A 1032 -28.01 15.09 -15.88
N PRO A 1033 -28.40 14.90 -14.60
CA PRO A 1033 -29.79 14.93 -14.21
C PRO A 1033 -30.55 16.17 -14.70
N GLY A 1034 -31.71 15.97 -15.33
CA GLY A 1034 -32.58 17.04 -15.82
C GLY A 1034 -32.20 17.62 -17.19
N THR A 1035 -31.13 17.12 -17.82
CA THR A 1035 -30.74 17.54 -19.19
C THR A 1035 -31.38 16.69 -20.28
N ALA A 1036 -31.81 15.47 -19.94
CA ALA A 1036 -32.34 14.51 -20.91
C ALA A 1036 -33.66 14.97 -21.55
N ALA A 1037 -34.60 15.51 -20.76
CA ALA A 1037 -35.91 15.92 -21.29
C ALA A 1037 -35.80 17.09 -22.29
N PRO A 1038 -35.11 18.21 -21.99
CA PRO A 1038 -34.86 19.26 -22.98
C PRO A 1038 -34.15 18.75 -24.24
N LEU A 1039 -33.18 17.85 -24.08
CA LEU A 1039 -32.45 17.25 -25.19
C LEU A 1039 -33.35 16.38 -26.09
N LEU A 1040 -34.27 15.63 -25.48
CA LEU A 1040 -35.24 14.81 -26.20
C LEU A 1040 -36.27 15.68 -26.93
N ASP A 1041 -36.76 16.75 -26.31
CA ASP A 1041 -37.69 17.71 -26.93
C ASP A 1041 -37.07 18.34 -28.19
N ASP A 1042 -35.83 18.81 -28.07
CA ASP A 1042 -35.11 19.46 -29.17
C ASP A 1042 -34.75 18.49 -30.32
N LEU A 1043 -34.49 17.20 -30.02
CA LEU A 1043 -34.16 16.17 -31.01
C LEU A 1043 -35.37 15.78 -31.90
N ARG A 1044 -36.60 16.10 -31.47
CA ARG A 1044 -37.86 15.77 -32.17
C ARG A 1044 -37.95 14.28 -32.55
N PRO A 1045 -38.14 13.38 -31.57
CA PRO A 1045 -38.03 11.94 -31.75
C PRO A 1045 -39.03 11.33 -32.74
N HIS A 1046 -40.12 12.04 -33.02
CA HIS A 1046 -41.20 11.64 -33.92
C HIS A 1046 -40.85 11.85 -35.41
N ASP A 1047 -39.79 12.58 -35.71
CA ASP A 1047 -39.37 12.94 -37.07
C ASP A 1047 -38.44 11.87 -37.69
N GLY A 1048 -38.80 10.58 -37.59
CA GLY A 1048 -38.16 9.46 -38.28
C GLY A 1048 -37.52 8.39 -37.39
N LEU A 1049 -37.21 7.23 -38.00
CA LEU A 1049 -36.68 6.03 -37.33
C LEU A 1049 -35.41 6.30 -36.50
N ALA A 1050 -34.42 6.97 -37.08
CA ALA A 1050 -33.12 7.20 -36.41
C ALA A 1050 -33.25 8.07 -35.16
N ARG A 1051 -34.00 9.17 -35.24
CA ARG A 1051 -34.27 10.06 -34.09
C ARG A 1051 -35.03 9.33 -33.00
N GLY A 1052 -36.06 8.56 -33.36
CA GLY A 1052 -36.83 7.76 -32.42
C GLY A 1052 -35.97 6.73 -31.68
N LEU A 1053 -35.12 5.98 -32.39
CA LEU A 1053 -34.25 4.97 -31.77
C LEU A 1053 -33.13 5.60 -30.89
N VAL A 1054 -32.52 6.71 -31.32
CA VAL A 1054 -31.53 7.44 -30.48
C VAL A 1054 -32.21 8.02 -29.23
N ALA A 1055 -33.44 8.52 -29.37
CA ALA A 1055 -34.23 9.01 -28.23
C ALA A 1055 -34.54 7.89 -27.22
N VAL A 1056 -34.83 6.66 -27.67
CA VAL A 1056 -34.98 5.50 -26.78
C VAL A 1056 -33.71 5.25 -25.97
N ALA A 1057 -32.53 5.30 -26.59
CA ALA A 1057 -31.25 5.10 -25.89
C ALA A 1057 -31.00 6.18 -24.81
N ILE A 1058 -31.30 7.45 -25.11
CA ILE A 1058 -31.16 8.57 -24.17
C ILE A 1058 -32.16 8.43 -23.01
N ALA A 1059 -33.44 8.16 -23.32
CA ALA A 1059 -34.49 8.00 -22.31
C ALA A 1059 -34.23 6.80 -21.38
N ALA A 1060 -33.72 5.68 -21.91
CA ALA A 1060 -33.34 4.52 -21.11
C ALA A 1060 -32.17 4.84 -20.16
N ALA A 1061 -31.12 5.51 -20.65
CA ALA A 1061 -29.99 5.92 -19.84
C ALA A 1061 -30.37 6.94 -18.75
N ALA A 1062 -31.20 7.93 -19.10
CA ALA A 1062 -31.74 8.91 -18.15
C ALA A 1062 -32.64 8.26 -17.10
N GLY A 1063 -33.53 7.34 -17.51
CA GLY A 1063 -34.41 6.61 -16.61
C GLY A 1063 -33.64 5.81 -15.57
N ALA A 1064 -32.60 5.09 -16.00
CA ALA A 1064 -31.73 4.30 -15.12
C ALA A 1064 -30.94 5.14 -14.12
N THR A 1065 -30.60 6.40 -14.45
CA THR A 1065 -29.76 7.27 -13.61
C THR A 1065 -30.57 8.22 -12.72
N GLU A 1066 -31.68 8.78 -13.23
CA GLU A 1066 -32.52 9.75 -12.53
C GLU A 1066 -33.72 9.13 -11.81
N GLY A 1067 -34.00 7.84 -12.04
CA GLY A 1067 -35.10 7.14 -11.37
C GLY A 1067 -36.47 7.39 -12.01
N TRP A 1068 -36.52 7.44 -13.35
CA TRP A 1068 -37.75 7.63 -14.12
C TRP A 1068 -38.56 8.86 -13.67
N SER A 1069 -38.03 10.06 -13.88
CA SER A 1069 -38.80 11.30 -13.67
C SER A 1069 -40.06 11.33 -14.53
N GLU A 1070 -41.07 12.12 -14.13
CA GLU A 1070 -42.32 12.26 -14.89
C GLU A 1070 -42.05 12.66 -16.35
N ALA A 1071 -41.12 13.60 -16.57
CA ALA A 1071 -40.72 14.05 -17.90
C ALA A 1071 -40.11 12.92 -18.75
N VAL A 1072 -39.22 12.08 -18.19
CA VAL A 1072 -38.62 10.95 -18.92
C VAL A 1072 -39.67 9.85 -19.18
N ARG A 1073 -40.56 9.58 -18.21
CA ARG A 1073 -41.68 8.62 -18.40
C ARG A 1073 -42.60 9.05 -19.54
N ALA A 1074 -42.96 10.33 -19.60
CA ALA A 1074 -43.80 10.87 -20.66
C ALA A 1074 -43.15 10.68 -22.05
N HIS A 1075 -41.84 10.88 -22.17
CA HIS A 1075 -41.09 10.63 -23.40
C HIS A 1075 -41.08 9.15 -23.80
N VAL A 1076 -40.85 8.22 -22.86
CA VAL A 1076 -40.93 6.77 -23.16
C VAL A 1076 -42.34 6.37 -23.59
N GLN A 1077 -43.38 6.90 -22.93
CA GLN A 1077 -44.77 6.65 -23.30
C GLN A 1077 -45.09 7.17 -24.71
N ALA A 1078 -44.62 8.36 -25.06
CA ALA A 1078 -44.76 8.89 -26.41
C ALA A 1078 -44.02 8.02 -27.45
N LEU A 1079 -42.80 7.56 -27.14
CA LEU A 1079 -42.02 6.66 -28.00
C LEU A 1079 -42.68 5.28 -28.18
N ARG A 1080 -43.39 4.76 -27.17
CA ARG A 1080 -44.19 3.53 -27.30
C ARG A 1080 -45.40 3.68 -28.23
N ALA A 1081 -45.85 4.91 -28.45
CA ALA A 1081 -46.91 5.25 -29.41
C ALA A 1081 -46.37 5.78 -30.75
N HIS A 1082 -45.05 5.72 -30.98
CA HIS A 1082 -44.40 6.24 -32.18
C HIS A 1082 -44.96 5.60 -33.47
N PRO A 1083 -45.09 6.32 -34.61
CA PRO A 1083 -45.64 5.76 -35.84
C PRO A 1083 -44.83 4.59 -36.43
N ASP A 1084 -43.51 4.61 -36.24
CA ASP A 1084 -42.59 3.54 -36.68
C ASP A 1084 -42.61 2.33 -35.72
N PRO A 1085 -42.83 1.09 -36.22
CA PRO A 1085 -42.90 -0.12 -35.40
C PRO A 1085 -41.61 -0.49 -34.67
N ASP A 1086 -40.44 -0.20 -35.24
CA ASP A 1086 -39.15 -0.59 -34.64
C ASP A 1086 -38.82 0.31 -33.44
N VAL A 1087 -39.18 1.61 -33.52
CA VAL A 1087 -39.09 2.53 -32.39
C VAL A 1087 -40.01 2.09 -31.25
N ARG A 1088 -41.25 1.70 -31.57
CA ARG A 1088 -42.19 1.19 -30.55
C ARG A 1088 -41.65 -0.04 -29.86
N LEU A 1089 -41.13 -1.01 -30.63
CA LEU A 1089 -40.56 -2.24 -30.07
C LEU A 1089 -39.40 -1.91 -29.13
N ALA A 1090 -38.45 -1.08 -29.57
CA ALA A 1090 -37.33 -0.64 -28.74
C ALA A 1090 -37.77 0.10 -27.48
N ALA A 1091 -38.82 0.93 -27.55
CA ALA A 1091 -39.38 1.65 -26.40
C ALA A 1091 -40.21 0.75 -25.45
N LEU A 1092 -40.76 -0.36 -25.95
CA LEU A 1092 -41.44 -1.37 -25.14
C LEU A 1092 -40.45 -2.22 -24.33
N ASP A 1093 -39.26 -2.48 -24.87
CA ASP A 1093 -38.17 -3.17 -24.17
C ASP A 1093 -37.59 -2.34 -23.01
N VAL A 1094 -37.90 -1.04 -22.95
CA VAL A 1094 -37.52 -0.17 -21.82
C VAL A 1094 -38.48 -0.38 -20.65
N ALA A 1095 -38.03 -1.11 -19.63
CA ALA A 1095 -38.77 -1.35 -18.40
C ALA A 1095 -38.61 -0.17 -17.41
N MET A 1096 -39.68 0.63 -17.24
CA MET A 1096 -39.71 1.72 -16.25
C MET A 1096 -39.99 1.21 -14.82
N ALA A 1097 -40.63 0.05 -14.72
CA ALA A 1097 -40.85 -0.72 -13.50
C ALA A 1097 -40.79 -2.20 -13.91
N PRO A 1098 -39.65 -2.88 -13.72
CA PRO A 1098 -39.53 -4.29 -14.08
C PRO A 1098 -40.43 -5.14 -13.17
N GLU A 1099 -41.14 -6.11 -13.77
CA GLU A 1099 -41.92 -7.13 -13.05
C GLU A 1099 -41.04 -8.21 -12.44
#